data_AF-A0A507FMF0-F1
#
_entry.id   AF-A0A507FMF0-F1
#
_cell.length_a   1.000
_cell.length_b   1.000
_cell.length_c   1.000
_cell.angle_alpha   90.00
_cell.angle_beta   90.00
_cell.angle_gamma   90.00
#
_symmetry.space_group_name_H-M   'P 1'
#
loop_
_entity.id
_entity.type
_entity.pdbx_description
1 polymer ?
#
loop_
_entity_poly.entity_id
_entity_poly.type
_entity_poly.pdbx_seq_one_letter_code
_entity_poly.pdbx_strand_id
1 'polypeptide(L)'
;MSLPTQTTDHYLLVTDTATGTSIRVPINTRHNTVASSAFAALKVPQTMPLPLTPQTTPVRIYDNGFKNTVVCTSKVSQLMAPTDGANARLTYRGYGVEDLVEKSTFLEVAFLLIHGELPSKEESQKWTHAVLEHTYVHAELEKQMTTFRHDAHPMGMLIATVASLSTFHPDANPALQGDAMYMKPKKVVTSADERLLAKAVANRNRAITRILGKVPTIAGFAYRNRMGRTYNSPMPNCSNYAENFLYMIDKLNEPNYVPDPRIVKVLDKMFILLAEHGSNCSTITMRHLTSSGVDPYTALSGAYGALFGERKASAVIDMLNLIGTPENVEPFLELVKAKACVVKGEKGGLAAKQNDSRVPAAATRLQGFGHRIYKSTDPRCEIAKKLAFELFDLIGKGSLGSLALRLEETALADPYFTSRNLYPNIDFWTAVVFHVLGFPSDMFPVLTAIPRTAGLIAHCQESLDDPEYKIYRPRQVYTGEFLREYVHDRAEIDAEDVEDAFGDGEGVGGYVKSLPAQANKRLSLSQAPAPLTDGIEAQKLLEFQDMIERTRASIKELARMSENNPATKKKYSAWVIRKSQDGLEAQSERISKTQNELQDLLKKQEELLDLYMTHRSTKEAASSEGSSPALAARVPLPEGGNASPPAGRPMERSISVNKLAAHPDLLAGSHSPRPIMKKPNDA
;
A
#
# COMPACT_ATOMS: atom_id res chain seq x y z
N MET A 1 -26.40 -0.52 -5.35
CA MET A 1 -27.50 -1.36 -4.84
C MET A 1 -27.25 -1.57 -3.36
N SER A 2 -28.09 -1.01 -2.49
CA SER A 2 -28.06 -1.35 -1.06
C SER A 2 -28.38 -2.84 -0.90
N LEU A 3 -27.63 -3.52 -0.04
CA LEU A 3 -27.87 -4.92 0.30
C LEU A 3 -29.35 -5.11 0.72
N PRO A 4 -30.05 -6.14 0.22
CA PRO A 4 -31.40 -6.43 0.69
C PRO A 4 -31.34 -6.76 2.18
N THR A 5 -32.26 -6.19 2.95
CA THR A 5 -32.65 -6.70 4.27
C THR A 5 -33.18 -8.14 4.08
N GLN A 6 -32.28 -9.13 4.08
CA GLN A 6 -32.65 -10.54 4.05
C GLN A 6 -33.21 -10.96 5.43
N THR A 7 -34.35 -11.65 5.36
CA THR A 7 -35.01 -12.52 6.34
C THR A 7 -34.22 -12.84 7.62
N THR A 8 -34.86 -12.62 8.77
CA THR A 8 -34.34 -12.70 10.14
C THR A 8 -33.78 -14.05 10.61
N ASP A 9 -33.83 -15.09 9.77
CA ASP A 9 -33.69 -16.48 10.23
C ASP A 9 -32.37 -17.16 9.81
N HIS A 10 -31.53 -16.52 8.98
CA HIS A 10 -30.25 -17.11 8.54
C HIS A 10 -29.04 -16.28 8.99
N TYR A 11 -28.45 -16.67 10.12
CA TYR A 11 -27.34 -15.97 10.76
C TYR A 11 -26.43 -16.95 11.51
N LEU A 12 -25.20 -16.53 11.76
CA LEU A 12 -24.34 -17.17 12.76
C LEU A 12 -24.69 -16.60 14.14
N LEU A 13 -24.98 -17.47 15.11
CA LEU A 13 -25.05 -17.09 16.52
C LEU A 13 -23.63 -17.16 17.11
N VAL A 14 -23.07 -16.02 17.48
CA VAL A 14 -21.71 -15.94 18.03
C VAL A 14 -21.83 -15.53 19.49
N THR A 15 -21.34 -16.39 20.39
CA THR A 15 -21.43 -16.20 21.84
C THR A 15 -20.03 -16.07 22.44
N ASP A 16 -19.80 -15.00 23.20
CA ASP A 16 -18.67 -14.94 24.12
C ASP A 16 -19.01 -15.74 25.37
N THR A 17 -18.33 -16.86 25.57
CA THR A 17 -18.58 -17.75 26.72
C THR A 17 -18.18 -17.13 28.05
N ALA A 18 -17.30 -16.13 28.07
CA ALA A 18 -16.89 -15.47 29.30
C ALA A 18 -17.95 -14.50 29.82
N THR A 19 -18.61 -13.74 28.94
CA THR A 19 -19.65 -12.79 29.32
C THR A 19 -21.08 -13.31 29.13
N GLY A 20 -21.27 -14.41 28.41
CA GLY A 20 -22.58 -14.93 27.99
C GLY A 20 -23.24 -14.10 26.87
N THR A 21 -22.58 -13.03 26.40
CA THR A 21 -23.13 -12.12 25.39
C THR A 21 -23.17 -12.82 24.04
N SER A 22 -24.33 -12.80 23.38
CA SER A 22 -24.51 -13.38 22.05
C SER A 22 -24.89 -12.31 21.02
N ILE A 23 -24.32 -12.39 19.83
CA ILE A 23 -24.69 -11.57 18.68
C ILE A 23 -25.16 -12.45 17.53
N ARG A 24 -26.05 -11.91 16.70
CA ARG A 24 -26.46 -12.51 15.44
C ARG A 24 -25.69 -11.85 14.30
N VAL A 25 -24.95 -12.64 13.54
CA VAL A 25 -24.20 -12.17 12.37
C VAL A 25 -24.91 -12.67 11.11
N PRO A 26 -25.62 -11.80 10.38
CA PRO A 26 -26.35 -12.21 9.18
C PRO A 26 -25.41 -12.79 8.12
N ILE A 27 -25.82 -13.91 7.51
CA ILE A 27 -25.12 -14.51 6.39
C ILE A 27 -25.72 -13.97 5.10
N ASN A 28 -24.91 -13.32 4.28
CA ASN A 28 -25.28 -12.99 2.92
C ASN A 28 -25.20 -14.25 2.06
N THR A 29 -26.33 -14.94 1.90
CA THR A 29 -26.43 -16.21 1.15
C THR A 29 -26.14 -16.07 -0.33
N ARG A 30 -26.30 -14.87 -0.90
CA ARG A 30 -26.01 -14.62 -2.31
C ARG A 30 -24.51 -14.70 -2.61
N HIS A 31 -23.69 -14.29 -1.65
CA HIS A 31 -22.23 -14.24 -1.82
C HIS A 31 -21.47 -15.15 -0.85
N ASN A 32 -22.18 -15.87 0.02
CA ASN A 32 -21.62 -16.69 1.10
C ASN A 32 -20.63 -15.91 1.98
N THR A 33 -20.97 -14.67 2.31
CA THR A 33 -20.13 -13.78 3.13
C THR A 33 -20.85 -13.30 4.39
N VAL A 34 -20.06 -12.91 5.38
CA VAL A 34 -20.52 -12.19 6.57
C VAL A 34 -19.79 -10.86 6.67
N ALA A 35 -20.47 -9.81 7.15
CA ALA A 35 -19.83 -8.53 7.36
C ALA A 35 -18.90 -8.60 8.59
N SER A 36 -17.59 -8.42 8.39
CA SER A 36 -16.61 -8.45 9.49
C SER A 36 -16.88 -7.39 10.56
N SER A 37 -17.52 -6.27 10.19
CA SER A 37 -17.94 -5.22 11.11
C SER A 37 -19.05 -5.66 12.08
N ALA A 38 -19.82 -6.70 11.76
CA ALA A 38 -20.87 -7.21 12.65
C ALA A 38 -20.30 -7.75 13.97
N PHE A 39 -19.08 -8.28 13.95
CA PHE A 39 -18.38 -8.78 15.13
C PHE A 39 -18.03 -7.66 16.13
N ALA A 40 -17.98 -6.40 15.69
CA ALA A 40 -17.73 -5.26 16.57
C ALA A 40 -18.89 -4.99 17.57
N ALA A 41 -20.07 -5.58 17.35
CA ALA A 41 -21.16 -5.55 18.32
C ALA A 41 -20.86 -6.37 19.58
N LEU A 42 -20.00 -7.39 19.48
CA LEU A 42 -19.52 -8.15 20.62
C LEU A 42 -18.35 -7.40 21.26
N LYS A 43 -18.51 -6.98 22.52
CA LYS A 43 -17.48 -6.28 23.28
C LYS A 43 -16.95 -7.17 24.39
N VAL A 44 -15.63 -7.31 24.46
CA VAL A 44 -14.95 -8.17 25.44
C VAL A 44 -14.06 -7.33 26.36
N PRO A 45 -13.88 -7.73 27.63
CA PRO A 45 -12.92 -7.06 28.52
C PRO A 45 -11.52 -7.06 27.93
N GLN A 46 -10.86 -5.90 27.89
CA GLN A 46 -9.47 -5.81 27.47
C GLN A 46 -8.55 -6.25 28.61
N THR A 47 -7.80 -7.34 28.40
CA THR A 47 -6.91 -7.93 29.44
C THR A 47 -5.48 -7.40 29.41
N MET A 48 -5.04 -6.73 28.32
CA MET A 48 -3.68 -6.19 28.17
C MET A 48 -3.63 -4.92 27.28
N PRO A 49 -2.77 -3.94 27.59
CA PRO A 49 -2.35 -3.55 28.93
C PRO A 49 -3.49 -2.72 29.56
N LEU A 50 -3.70 -2.88 30.85
CA LEU A 50 -4.72 -2.17 31.63
C LEU A 50 -4.83 -0.69 31.23
N PRO A 51 -5.99 -0.19 30.78
CA PRO A 51 -6.35 1.16 31.19
C PRO A 51 -6.50 1.14 32.72
N LEU A 52 -6.26 2.27 33.36
CA LEU A 52 -6.60 2.52 34.78
C LEU A 52 -8.10 2.27 35.10
N THR A 53 -8.92 1.93 34.10
CA THR A 53 -10.35 1.59 34.18
C THR A 53 -10.69 0.37 33.31
N PRO A 54 -11.60 -0.52 33.74
CA PRO A 54 -12.06 -1.63 32.92
C PRO A 54 -12.73 -1.12 31.64
N GLN A 55 -12.11 -1.35 30.48
CA GLN A 55 -12.71 -1.02 29.18
C GLN A 55 -13.03 -2.30 28.41
N THR A 56 -14.26 -2.39 27.92
CA THR A 56 -14.64 -3.42 26.94
C THR A 56 -14.28 -2.93 25.55
N THR A 57 -13.65 -3.77 24.74
CA THR A 57 -13.28 -3.44 23.35
C THR A 57 -14.04 -4.32 22.35
N PRO A 58 -14.40 -3.79 21.17
CA PRO A 58 -15.04 -4.59 20.12
C PRO A 58 -14.14 -5.73 19.63
N VAL A 59 -14.72 -6.93 19.47
CA VAL A 59 -14.05 -8.06 18.81
C VAL A 59 -13.80 -7.74 17.34
N ARG A 60 -12.63 -8.16 16.83
CA ARG A 60 -12.20 -7.98 15.44
C ARG A 60 -11.70 -9.30 14.87
N ILE A 61 -11.86 -9.45 13.56
CA ILE A 61 -11.32 -10.60 12.83
C ILE A 61 -9.82 -10.40 12.60
N TYR A 62 -9.02 -11.39 13.01
CA TYR A 62 -7.60 -11.48 12.68
C TYR A 62 -7.41 -12.49 11.54
N ASP A 63 -7.13 -11.99 10.33
CA ASP A 63 -6.87 -12.81 9.15
C ASP A 63 -5.57 -12.38 8.47
N ASN A 64 -4.47 -12.98 8.91
CA ASN A 64 -3.14 -12.67 8.38
C ASN A 64 -3.01 -13.14 6.91
N GLY A 65 -2.84 -12.18 6.01
CA GLY A 65 -2.70 -12.40 4.57
C GLY A 65 -4.02 -12.58 3.82
N PHE A 66 -5.15 -12.16 4.41
CA PHE A 66 -6.49 -12.22 3.79
C PHE A 66 -6.85 -13.62 3.29
N LYS A 67 -6.53 -14.66 4.06
CA LYS A 67 -6.68 -16.06 3.62
C LYS A 67 -8.16 -16.46 3.47
N ASN A 68 -9.04 -15.82 4.25
CA ASN A 68 -10.48 -16.06 4.25
C ASN A 68 -11.28 -14.74 4.23
N THR A 69 -10.67 -13.65 3.75
CA THR A 69 -11.32 -12.32 3.68
C THR A 69 -11.57 -11.94 2.23
N VAL A 70 -12.84 -11.71 1.89
CA VAL A 70 -13.23 -11.08 0.63
C VAL A 70 -13.18 -9.56 0.81
N VAL A 71 -12.26 -8.90 0.11
CA VAL A 71 -11.97 -7.46 0.32
C VAL A 71 -12.77 -6.53 -0.59
N CYS A 72 -13.29 -7.03 -1.72
CA CYS A 72 -14.05 -6.26 -2.68
C CYS A 72 -15.03 -7.15 -3.46
N THR A 73 -16.05 -6.53 -4.05
CA THR A 73 -16.83 -7.16 -5.12
C THR A 73 -16.16 -6.91 -6.47
N SER A 74 -16.29 -7.85 -7.40
CA SER A 74 -15.76 -7.68 -8.75
C SER A 74 -16.61 -8.40 -9.79
N LYS A 75 -16.61 -7.84 -11.00
CA LYS A 75 -17.19 -8.37 -12.22
C LYS A 75 -16.14 -8.47 -13.34
N VAL A 76 -14.86 -8.24 -13.04
CA VAL A 76 -13.79 -8.21 -14.05
C VAL A 76 -13.45 -9.62 -14.51
N SER A 77 -13.25 -10.53 -13.55
CA SER A 77 -12.97 -11.93 -13.83
C SER A 77 -13.52 -12.85 -12.75
N GLN A 78 -13.52 -14.14 -13.07
CA GLN A 78 -13.88 -15.18 -12.14
C GLN A 78 -12.97 -16.38 -12.33
N LEU A 79 -12.43 -16.87 -11.21
CA LEU A 79 -11.65 -18.09 -11.14
C LEU A 79 -12.54 -19.17 -10.54
N MET A 80 -12.87 -20.18 -11.34
CA MET A 80 -13.72 -21.29 -10.93
C MET A 80 -12.85 -22.53 -10.75
N ALA A 81 -12.87 -23.10 -9.55
CA ALA A 81 -12.18 -24.34 -9.22
C ALA A 81 -13.19 -25.30 -8.57
N PRO A 82 -13.99 -26.03 -9.38
CA PRO A 82 -15.02 -26.92 -8.86
C PRO A 82 -14.41 -28.03 -7.99
N THR A 83 -15.10 -28.39 -6.91
CA THR A 83 -14.69 -29.47 -5.99
C THR A 83 -15.21 -30.84 -6.41
N ASP A 84 -16.10 -30.89 -7.40
CA ASP A 84 -16.86 -32.05 -7.88
C ASP A 84 -16.22 -32.75 -9.09
N GLY A 85 -14.95 -32.47 -9.38
CA GLY A 85 -14.23 -33.06 -10.52
C GLY A 85 -14.44 -32.34 -11.85
N ALA A 86 -15.24 -31.27 -11.90
CA ALA A 86 -15.29 -30.42 -13.09
C ALA A 86 -13.99 -29.62 -13.28
N ASN A 87 -13.62 -29.37 -14.53
CA ASN A 87 -12.40 -28.65 -14.87
C ASN A 87 -12.44 -27.21 -14.36
N ALA A 88 -11.30 -26.75 -13.86
CA ALA A 88 -11.11 -25.35 -13.51
C ALA A 88 -11.34 -24.45 -14.73
N ARG A 89 -11.89 -23.25 -14.51
CA ARG A 89 -12.14 -22.26 -15.56
C ARG A 89 -11.69 -20.88 -15.11
N LEU A 90 -11.19 -20.11 -16.06
CA LEU A 90 -10.91 -18.69 -15.91
C LEU A 90 -11.78 -17.95 -16.90
N THR A 91 -12.57 -17.00 -16.41
CA THR A 91 -13.39 -16.16 -17.28
C THR A 91 -13.04 -14.69 -17.11
N TYR A 92 -12.98 -13.95 -18.21
CA TYR A 92 -12.93 -12.48 -18.21
C TYR A 92 -14.28 -11.96 -18.66
N ARG A 93 -14.95 -11.15 -17.81
CA ARG A 93 -16.31 -10.66 -18.05
C ARG A 93 -17.32 -11.77 -18.45
N GLY A 94 -17.12 -12.99 -17.95
CA GLY A 94 -17.96 -14.15 -18.25
C GLY A 94 -17.55 -14.98 -19.47
N TYR A 95 -16.63 -14.51 -20.30
CA TYR A 95 -16.08 -15.27 -21.44
C TYR A 95 -14.92 -16.16 -20.99
N GLY A 96 -14.88 -17.42 -21.42
CA GLY A 96 -13.75 -18.32 -21.17
C GLY A 96 -12.46 -17.76 -21.76
N VAL A 97 -11.35 -17.87 -21.02
CA VAL A 97 -10.05 -17.38 -21.49
C VAL A 97 -9.62 -18.09 -22.78
N GLU A 98 -9.99 -19.36 -22.94
CA GLU A 98 -9.78 -20.17 -24.13
C GLU A 98 -10.43 -19.55 -25.38
N ASP A 99 -11.68 -19.10 -25.27
CA ASP A 99 -12.41 -18.46 -26.36
C ASP A 99 -11.76 -17.13 -26.74
N LEU A 100 -11.34 -16.35 -25.75
CA LEU A 100 -10.71 -15.05 -25.97
C LEU A 100 -9.35 -15.20 -26.66
N VAL A 101 -8.54 -16.18 -26.27
CA VAL A 101 -7.23 -16.45 -26.91
C VAL A 101 -7.39 -16.90 -28.37
N GLU A 102 -8.46 -17.62 -28.70
CA GLU A 102 -8.70 -18.09 -30.06
C GLU A 102 -9.33 -17.03 -30.97
N LYS A 103 -10.20 -16.17 -30.43
CA LYS A 103 -11.13 -15.34 -31.23
C LYS A 103 -10.90 -13.84 -31.09
N SER A 104 -10.03 -13.39 -30.18
CA SER A 104 -9.82 -11.98 -29.87
C SER A 104 -8.34 -11.58 -30.02
N THR A 105 -8.10 -10.28 -30.09
CA THR A 105 -6.77 -9.68 -29.89
C THR A 105 -6.58 -9.21 -28.45
N PHE A 106 -5.33 -9.00 -28.01
CA PHE A 106 -5.07 -8.47 -26.67
C PHE A 106 -5.78 -7.13 -26.42
N LEU A 107 -5.80 -6.20 -27.38
CA LEU A 107 -6.43 -4.89 -27.17
C LEU A 107 -7.95 -4.96 -27.05
N GLU A 108 -8.61 -5.89 -27.75
CA GLU A 108 -10.03 -6.17 -27.56
C GLU A 108 -10.32 -6.76 -26.18
N VAL A 109 -9.46 -7.65 -25.69
CA VAL A 109 -9.55 -8.17 -24.30
C VAL A 109 -9.29 -7.06 -23.28
N ALA A 110 -8.34 -6.15 -23.54
CA ALA A 110 -8.11 -5.00 -22.68
C ALA A 110 -9.34 -4.08 -22.62
N PHE A 111 -9.99 -3.83 -23.77
CA PHE A 111 -11.26 -3.09 -23.83
C PHE A 111 -12.34 -3.81 -23.02
N LEU A 112 -12.53 -5.11 -23.22
CA LEU A 112 -13.48 -5.94 -22.49
C LEU A 112 -13.27 -5.85 -20.98
N LEU A 113 -12.03 -6.03 -20.53
CA LEU A 113 -11.69 -5.99 -19.11
C LEU A 113 -12.01 -4.62 -18.52
N ILE A 114 -11.67 -3.52 -19.20
CA ILE A 114 -11.82 -2.17 -18.67
C ILE A 114 -13.28 -1.71 -18.74
N HIS A 115 -13.95 -1.87 -19.89
CA HIS A 115 -15.27 -1.30 -20.16
C HIS A 115 -16.43 -2.26 -19.90
N GLY A 116 -16.17 -3.56 -19.74
CA GLY A 116 -17.16 -4.55 -19.29
C GLY A 116 -17.76 -5.40 -20.41
N GLU A 117 -17.74 -4.93 -21.64
CA GLU A 117 -18.32 -5.61 -22.81
C GLU A 117 -17.31 -5.67 -23.97
N LEU A 118 -17.48 -6.62 -24.89
CA LEU A 118 -16.65 -6.69 -26.09
C LEU A 118 -16.93 -5.47 -26.99
N PRO A 119 -15.90 -4.88 -27.61
CA PRO A 119 -16.11 -3.75 -28.51
C PRO A 119 -16.80 -4.22 -29.80
N SER A 120 -17.66 -3.37 -30.37
CA SER A 120 -18.01 -3.48 -31.80
C SER A 120 -16.77 -3.30 -32.68
N LYS A 121 -16.85 -3.65 -33.96
CA LYS A 121 -15.72 -3.48 -34.91
C LYS A 121 -15.24 -2.04 -34.98
N GLU A 122 -16.16 -1.07 -34.98
CA GLU A 122 -15.83 0.35 -35.03
C GLU A 122 -15.18 0.82 -33.72
N GLU A 123 -15.71 0.38 -32.56
CA GLU A 123 -15.10 0.66 -31.25
C GLU A 123 -13.70 0.04 -31.14
N SER A 124 -13.50 -1.18 -31.63
CA SER A 124 -12.22 -1.88 -31.63
C SER A 124 -11.16 -1.11 -32.43
N GLN A 125 -11.53 -0.60 -33.62
CA GLN A 125 -10.65 0.24 -34.44
C GLN A 125 -10.31 1.56 -33.75
N LYS A 126 -11.32 2.27 -33.23
CA LYS A 126 -11.13 3.54 -32.50
C LYS A 126 -10.27 3.35 -31.25
N TRP A 127 -10.51 2.28 -30.50
CA TRP A 127 -9.76 1.91 -29.32
C TRP A 127 -8.30 1.62 -29.64
N THR A 128 -8.07 0.76 -30.64
CA THR A 128 -6.73 0.40 -31.10
C THR A 128 -5.96 1.65 -31.53
N HIS A 129 -6.59 2.49 -32.34
CA HIS A 129 -6.01 3.76 -32.76
C HIS A 129 -5.68 4.68 -31.56
N ALA A 130 -6.63 4.89 -30.65
CA ALA A 130 -6.43 5.75 -29.48
C ALA A 130 -5.29 5.27 -28.57
N VAL A 131 -5.11 3.96 -28.40
CA VAL A 131 -3.99 3.38 -27.64
C VAL A 131 -2.67 3.58 -28.39
N LEU A 132 -2.64 3.26 -29.69
CA LEU A 132 -1.40 3.29 -30.48
C LEU A 132 -0.90 4.72 -30.78
N GLU A 133 -1.79 5.71 -30.86
CA GLU A 133 -1.41 7.14 -30.92
C GLU A 133 -0.66 7.61 -29.67
N HIS A 134 -0.89 6.97 -28.52
CA HIS A 134 -0.26 7.33 -27.26
C HIS A 134 1.01 6.52 -26.96
N THR A 135 1.58 5.81 -27.93
CA THR A 135 2.80 4.99 -27.74
C THR A 135 4.07 5.82 -27.54
N TYR A 136 4.16 7.02 -28.10
CA TYR A 136 5.31 7.90 -27.90
C TYR A 136 5.44 8.34 -26.44
N VAL A 137 6.66 8.29 -25.92
CA VAL A 137 7.01 8.88 -24.63
C VAL A 137 7.61 10.27 -24.83
N HIS A 138 7.49 11.12 -23.81
CA HIS A 138 8.08 12.46 -23.86
C HIS A 138 9.62 12.35 -23.89
N ALA A 139 10.30 13.18 -24.68
CA ALA A 139 11.76 13.10 -24.85
C ALA A 139 12.54 13.25 -23.52
N GLU A 140 12.07 14.10 -22.61
CA GLU A 140 12.68 14.20 -21.26
C GLU A 140 12.48 12.93 -20.42
N LEU A 141 11.37 12.20 -20.59
CA LEU A 141 11.19 10.90 -19.93
C LEU A 141 12.14 9.85 -20.52
N GLU A 142 12.31 9.87 -21.84
CA GLU A 142 13.29 9.04 -22.53
C GLU A 142 14.71 9.30 -22.00
N LYS A 143 15.11 10.57 -21.91
CA LYS A 143 16.38 10.99 -21.35
C LYS A 143 16.52 10.62 -19.88
N GLN A 144 15.44 10.67 -19.08
CA GLN A 144 15.47 10.19 -17.70
C GLN A 144 15.80 8.69 -17.66
N MET A 145 15.25 7.88 -18.57
CA MET A 145 15.52 6.44 -18.61
C MET A 145 16.97 6.10 -18.93
N THR A 146 17.68 6.91 -19.73
CA THR A 146 19.09 6.67 -20.05
C THR A 146 20.03 6.86 -18.85
N THR A 147 19.54 7.44 -17.75
CA THR A 147 20.31 7.63 -16.51
C THR A 147 20.38 6.38 -15.64
N PHE A 148 19.51 5.39 -15.87
CA PHE A 148 19.61 4.11 -15.18
C PHE A 148 20.91 3.40 -15.56
N ARG A 149 21.54 2.75 -14.57
CA ARG A 149 22.70 1.89 -14.84
C ARG A 149 22.33 0.78 -15.83
N HIS A 150 23.31 0.33 -16.60
CA HIS A 150 23.13 -0.76 -17.57
C HIS A 150 22.73 -2.09 -16.91
N ASP A 151 23.11 -2.30 -15.65
CA ASP A 151 22.78 -3.47 -14.82
C ASP A 151 21.52 -3.27 -13.96
N ALA A 152 20.78 -2.18 -14.15
CA ALA A 152 19.51 -1.96 -13.48
C ALA A 152 18.49 -3.03 -13.91
N HIS A 153 17.82 -3.65 -12.93
CA HIS A 153 16.79 -4.64 -13.22
C HIS A 153 15.63 -3.98 -14.02
N PRO A 154 15.18 -4.55 -15.15
CA PRO A 154 14.18 -3.93 -16.02
C PRO A 154 12.86 -3.54 -15.33
N MET A 155 12.36 -4.37 -14.40
CA MET A 155 11.20 -3.99 -13.56
C MET A 155 11.43 -2.76 -12.70
N GLY A 156 12.63 -2.57 -12.14
CA GLY A 156 12.94 -1.37 -11.36
C GLY A 156 12.87 -0.11 -12.23
N MET A 157 13.37 -0.19 -13.46
CA MET A 157 13.22 0.87 -14.45
C MET A 157 11.74 1.13 -14.77
N LEU A 158 10.96 0.09 -15.08
CA LEU A 158 9.52 0.21 -15.38
C LEU A 158 8.76 0.88 -14.24
N ILE A 159 8.96 0.44 -12.99
CA ILE A 159 8.29 0.99 -11.80
C ILE A 159 8.61 2.48 -11.64
N ALA A 160 9.89 2.85 -11.70
CA ALA A 160 10.35 4.22 -11.51
C ALA A 160 9.89 5.15 -12.65
N THR A 161 9.94 4.69 -13.91
CA THR A 161 9.47 5.46 -15.06
C THR A 161 7.95 5.63 -15.04
N VAL A 162 7.18 4.61 -14.65
CA VAL A 162 5.72 4.73 -14.54
C VAL A 162 5.29 5.64 -13.39
N ALA A 163 6.02 5.65 -12.28
CA ALA A 163 5.83 6.68 -11.25
C ALA A 163 6.11 8.08 -11.81
N SER A 164 7.20 8.22 -12.58
CA SER A 164 7.59 9.49 -13.21
C SER A 164 6.55 9.98 -14.22
N LEU A 165 5.83 9.09 -14.94
CA LEU A 165 4.76 9.51 -15.86
C LEU A 165 3.71 10.43 -15.22
N SER A 166 3.42 10.26 -13.92
CA SER A 166 2.50 11.13 -13.19
C SER A 166 2.92 12.61 -13.25
N THR A 167 4.23 12.90 -13.26
CA THR A 167 4.77 14.27 -13.26
C THR A 167 4.70 14.93 -14.64
N PHE A 168 4.61 14.14 -15.71
CA PHE A 168 4.41 14.62 -17.07
C PHE A 168 2.93 14.91 -17.39
N HIS A 169 2.04 14.61 -16.44
CA HIS A 169 0.60 14.83 -16.56
C HIS A 169 0.08 15.61 -15.35
N PRO A 170 0.44 16.90 -15.19
CA PRO A 170 -0.11 17.74 -14.10
C PRO A 170 -1.63 17.94 -14.22
N ASP A 171 -2.20 17.74 -15.41
CA ASP A 171 -3.64 17.65 -15.67
C ASP A 171 -4.29 16.39 -15.07
N ALA A 172 -3.47 15.41 -14.68
CA ALA A 172 -3.85 14.13 -14.09
C ALA A 172 -3.57 14.06 -12.56
N ASN A 173 -3.01 15.10 -11.95
CA ASN A 173 -2.58 15.08 -10.56
C ASN A 173 -3.72 15.53 -9.61
N PRO A 174 -4.23 14.66 -8.71
CA PRO A 174 -5.33 15.00 -7.81
C PRO A 174 -4.97 16.11 -6.81
N ALA A 175 -3.71 16.23 -6.40
CA ALA A 175 -3.29 17.33 -5.51
C ALA A 175 -3.32 18.71 -6.21
N LEU A 176 -3.23 18.74 -7.55
CA LEU A 176 -3.28 19.97 -8.34
C LEU A 176 -4.69 20.26 -8.89
N GLN A 177 -5.45 19.21 -9.24
CA GLN A 177 -6.76 19.31 -9.89
C GLN A 177 -7.95 19.09 -8.94
N GLY A 178 -7.69 18.60 -7.72
CA GLY A 178 -8.67 18.25 -6.70
C GLY A 178 -8.95 16.75 -6.58
N ASP A 179 -9.14 16.29 -5.34
CA ASP A 179 -9.26 14.87 -4.96
C ASP A 179 -10.41 14.10 -5.64
N ALA A 180 -11.41 14.80 -6.16
CA ALA A 180 -12.58 14.19 -6.80
C ALA A 180 -12.40 13.96 -8.32
N MET A 181 -11.26 14.30 -8.91
CA MET A 181 -11.11 14.35 -10.38
C MET A 181 -11.30 12.99 -11.09
N TYR A 182 -11.10 11.89 -10.36
CA TYR A 182 -11.32 10.52 -10.82
C TYR A 182 -12.51 9.86 -10.15
N MET A 183 -13.27 10.57 -9.32
CA MET A 183 -14.30 9.96 -8.49
C MET A 183 -15.67 10.07 -9.14
N LYS A 184 -16.46 9.00 -9.01
CA LYS A 184 -17.87 9.05 -9.35
C LYS A 184 -18.62 9.84 -8.27
N PRO A 185 -19.51 10.79 -8.62
CA PRO A 185 -20.37 11.45 -7.65
C PRO A 185 -21.20 10.43 -6.86
N LYS A 186 -21.37 10.63 -5.55
CA LYS A 186 -22.12 9.71 -4.67
C LYS A 186 -23.55 9.47 -5.14
N LYS A 187 -24.17 10.48 -5.76
CA LYS A 187 -25.46 10.40 -6.43
C LYS A 187 -25.36 11.23 -7.71
N VAL A 188 -26.01 10.77 -8.77
CA VAL A 188 -26.16 11.51 -10.03
C VAL A 188 -27.64 11.87 -10.14
N VAL A 189 -27.98 13.10 -9.74
CA VAL A 189 -29.38 13.56 -9.70
C VAL A 189 -29.57 14.81 -10.54
N THR A 190 -28.50 15.61 -10.68
CA THR A 190 -28.54 16.87 -11.41
C THR A 190 -27.68 16.81 -12.67
N SER A 191 -27.94 17.71 -13.62
CA SER A 191 -27.09 17.86 -14.80
C SER A 191 -25.64 18.27 -14.46
N ALA A 192 -25.41 18.87 -13.29
CA ALA A 192 -24.08 19.15 -12.79
C ALA A 192 -23.34 17.88 -12.38
N ASP A 193 -24.03 16.93 -11.71
CA ASP A 193 -23.46 15.63 -11.34
C ASP A 193 -23.11 14.81 -12.58
N GLU A 194 -23.94 14.85 -13.61
CA GLU A 194 -23.68 14.19 -14.90
C GLU A 194 -22.43 14.74 -15.58
N ARG A 195 -22.25 16.07 -15.58
CA ARG A 195 -21.03 16.71 -16.10
C ARG A 195 -19.78 16.33 -15.30
N LEU A 196 -19.90 16.23 -13.98
CA LEU A 196 -18.79 15.78 -13.13
C LEU A 196 -18.41 14.33 -13.41
N LEU A 197 -19.40 13.45 -13.53
CA LEU A 197 -19.18 12.05 -13.91
C LEU A 197 -18.52 11.95 -15.29
N ALA A 198 -19.03 12.66 -16.29
CA ALA A 198 -18.46 12.68 -17.63
C ALA A 198 -16.99 13.16 -17.63
N LYS A 199 -16.68 14.20 -16.85
CA LYS A 199 -15.30 14.69 -16.69
C LYS A 199 -14.40 13.65 -16.01
N ALA A 200 -14.88 12.99 -14.95
CA ALA A 200 -14.12 11.94 -14.28
C ALA A 200 -13.85 10.76 -15.22
N VAL A 201 -14.85 10.30 -15.97
CA VAL A 201 -14.70 9.23 -16.98
C VAL A 201 -13.72 9.64 -18.08
N ALA A 202 -13.81 10.88 -18.59
CA ALA A 202 -12.88 11.38 -19.60
C ALA A 202 -11.43 11.43 -19.08
N ASN A 203 -11.22 11.88 -17.84
CA ASN A 203 -9.90 11.90 -17.20
C ASN A 203 -9.34 10.47 -17.04
N ARG A 204 -10.17 9.53 -16.57
CA ARG A 204 -9.78 8.11 -16.45
C ARG A 204 -9.41 7.54 -17.82
N ASN A 205 -10.25 7.69 -18.84
CA ASN A 205 -10.01 7.14 -20.18
C ASN A 205 -8.76 7.72 -20.85
N ARG A 206 -8.48 9.02 -20.63
CA ARG A 206 -7.23 9.64 -21.08
C ARG A 206 -6.00 9.03 -20.41
N ALA A 207 -6.06 8.82 -19.09
CA ALA A 207 -4.96 8.16 -18.38
C ALA A 207 -4.77 6.71 -18.85
N ILE A 208 -5.85 6.00 -19.11
CA ILE A 208 -5.83 4.59 -19.52
C ILE A 208 -5.21 4.39 -20.89
N THR A 209 -5.65 5.16 -21.89
CA THR A 209 -5.09 5.10 -23.25
C THR A 209 -3.60 5.47 -23.25
N ARG A 210 -3.21 6.49 -22.46
CA ARG A 210 -1.80 6.85 -22.23
C ARG A 210 -0.99 5.73 -21.59
N ILE A 211 -1.52 5.11 -20.53
CA ILE A 211 -0.87 4.01 -19.82
C ILE A 211 -0.68 2.81 -20.76
N LEU A 212 -1.76 2.34 -21.39
CA LEU A 212 -1.69 1.19 -22.29
C LEU A 212 -0.77 1.46 -23.48
N GLY A 213 -0.76 2.67 -24.04
CA GLY A 213 0.15 3.04 -25.12
C GLY A 213 1.62 3.07 -24.69
N LYS A 214 1.93 3.63 -23.51
CA LYS A 214 3.32 3.90 -23.09
C LYS A 214 4.01 2.73 -22.41
N VAL A 215 3.27 1.85 -21.73
CA VAL A 215 3.87 0.72 -21.00
C VAL A 215 4.74 -0.17 -21.91
N PRO A 216 4.33 -0.57 -23.14
CA PRO A 216 5.19 -1.33 -24.05
C PRO A 216 6.44 -0.56 -24.48
N THR A 217 6.32 0.75 -24.70
CA THR A 217 7.46 1.60 -25.08
C THR A 217 8.48 1.66 -23.96
N ILE A 218 8.04 1.90 -22.73
CA ILE A 218 8.90 1.90 -21.53
C ILE A 218 9.54 0.53 -21.32
N ALA A 219 8.76 -0.55 -21.50
CA ALA A 219 9.29 -1.91 -21.42
C ALA A 219 10.35 -2.19 -22.50
N GLY A 220 10.13 -1.73 -23.73
CA GLY A 220 11.08 -1.85 -24.83
C GLY A 220 12.36 -1.06 -24.55
N PHE A 221 12.24 0.13 -23.96
CA PHE A 221 13.39 0.95 -23.56
C PHE A 221 14.18 0.27 -22.44
N ALA A 222 13.50 -0.30 -21.44
CA ALA A 222 14.14 -1.07 -20.38
C ALA A 222 14.90 -2.28 -20.92
N TYR A 223 14.31 -3.03 -21.86
CA TYR A 223 14.98 -4.13 -22.56
C TYR A 223 16.25 -3.65 -23.29
N ARG A 224 16.17 -2.55 -24.02
CA ARG A 224 17.29 -2.04 -24.82
C ARG A 224 18.38 -1.44 -23.95
N ASN A 225 18.02 -0.79 -22.85
CA ASN A 225 18.97 -0.30 -21.85
C ASN A 225 19.81 -1.46 -21.29
N ARG A 226 19.13 -2.55 -20.90
CA ARG A 226 19.77 -3.79 -20.44
C ARG A 226 20.72 -4.39 -21.49
N MET A 227 20.38 -4.27 -22.77
CA MET A 227 21.20 -4.77 -23.89
C MET A 227 22.27 -3.77 -24.37
N GLY A 228 22.37 -2.57 -23.78
CA GLY A 228 23.27 -1.51 -24.24
C GLY A 228 22.92 -0.95 -25.62
N ARG A 229 21.65 -1.03 -26.04
CA ARG A 229 21.16 -0.57 -27.35
C ARG A 229 20.45 0.78 -27.22
N THR A 230 20.56 1.63 -28.25
CA THR A 230 19.78 2.87 -28.38
C THR A 230 18.29 2.58 -28.46
N TYR A 231 17.42 3.44 -27.95
CA TYR A 231 15.98 3.20 -27.99
C TYR A 231 15.40 3.34 -29.41
N ASN A 232 14.38 2.54 -29.71
CA ASN A 232 13.61 2.62 -30.95
C ASN A 232 12.28 3.31 -30.68
N SER A 233 11.91 4.26 -31.54
CA SER A 233 10.54 4.78 -31.56
C SER A 233 9.52 3.68 -31.88
N PRO A 234 8.25 3.84 -31.46
CA PRO A 234 7.17 2.96 -31.88
C PRO A 234 7.10 2.77 -33.40
N MET A 235 6.64 1.60 -33.84
CA MET A 235 6.53 1.23 -35.24
C MET A 235 5.57 2.17 -35.99
N PRO A 236 6.00 2.81 -37.09
CA PRO A 236 5.14 3.68 -37.88
C PRO A 236 3.92 2.92 -38.42
N ASN A 237 2.73 3.52 -38.34
CA ASN A 237 1.47 2.97 -38.87
C ASN A 237 1.12 1.56 -38.34
N CYS A 238 1.63 1.19 -37.17
CA CYS A 238 1.34 -0.11 -36.58
C CYS A 238 -0.13 -0.18 -36.11
N SER A 239 -0.74 -1.34 -36.30
CA SER A 239 -2.11 -1.63 -35.85
C SER A 239 -2.18 -2.76 -34.83
N ASN A 240 -1.05 -3.41 -34.53
CA ASN A 240 -0.97 -4.53 -33.61
C ASN A 240 -0.06 -4.22 -32.41
N TYR A 241 -0.58 -4.45 -31.21
CA TYR A 241 0.09 -4.08 -29.96
C TYR A 241 1.36 -4.90 -29.69
N ALA A 242 1.30 -6.22 -29.91
CA ALA A 242 2.43 -7.12 -29.74
C ALA A 242 3.50 -6.91 -30.82
N GLU A 243 3.09 -6.64 -32.06
CA GLU A 243 3.98 -6.30 -33.17
C GLU A 243 4.78 -5.03 -32.86
N ASN A 244 4.11 -3.96 -32.40
CA ASN A 244 4.79 -2.72 -32.02
C ASN A 244 5.86 -2.97 -30.93
N PHE A 245 5.54 -3.78 -29.92
CA PHE A 245 6.50 -4.12 -28.86
C PHE A 245 7.70 -4.90 -29.40
N LEU A 246 7.48 -5.94 -30.21
CA LEU A 246 8.54 -6.73 -30.83
C LEU A 246 9.43 -5.89 -31.75
N TYR A 247 8.82 -5.01 -32.54
CA TYR A 247 9.55 -4.04 -33.36
C TYR A 247 10.48 -3.17 -32.52
N MET A 248 9.96 -2.59 -31.41
CA MET A 248 10.75 -1.69 -30.57
C MET A 248 11.96 -2.40 -29.96
N ILE A 249 11.86 -3.67 -29.55
CA ILE A 249 12.98 -4.37 -28.93
C ILE A 249 14.00 -4.88 -29.95
N ASP A 250 13.57 -5.33 -31.12
CA ASP A 250 14.42 -6.13 -32.00
C ASP A 250 15.03 -5.35 -33.17
N LYS A 251 14.32 -4.35 -33.72
CA LYS A 251 14.84 -3.55 -34.85
C LYS A 251 16.23 -2.98 -34.52
N LEU A 252 17.15 -3.14 -35.46
CA LEU A 252 18.48 -2.54 -35.43
C LEU A 252 18.52 -1.41 -36.46
N ASN A 253 19.27 -1.60 -37.54
CA ASN A 253 19.47 -0.64 -38.62
C ASN A 253 18.69 -1.00 -39.89
N GLU A 254 17.89 -2.07 -39.87
CA GLU A 254 17.14 -2.50 -41.04
C GLU A 254 16.05 -1.46 -41.37
N PRO A 255 15.95 -1.03 -42.64
CA PRO A 255 15.02 0.05 -43.03
C PRO A 255 13.55 -0.38 -42.93
N ASN A 256 13.25 -1.66 -43.19
CA ASN A 256 11.90 -2.21 -43.25
C ASN A 256 11.76 -3.44 -42.34
N TYR A 257 12.30 -3.38 -41.12
CA TYR A 257 12.15 -4.47 -40.15
C TYR A 257 10.66 -4.67 -39.82
N VAL A 258 10.19 -5.92 -39.94
CA VAL A 258 8.86 -6.36 -39.53
C VAL A 258 9.02 -7.65 -38.72
N PRO A 259 8.48 -7.72 -37.49
CA PRO A 259 8.49 -8.95 -36.71
C PRO A 259 7.79 -10.12 -37.43
N ASP A 260 8.23 -11.35 -37.20
CA ASP A 260 7.56 -12.53 -37.76
C ASP A 260 6.10 -12.61 -37.26
N PRO A 261 5.09 -12.65 -38.15
CA PRO A 261 3.68 -12.61 -37.76
C PRO A 261 3.26 -13.82 -36.89
N ARG A 262 3.97 -14.95 -37.00
CA ARG A 262 3.72 -16.13 -36.14
C ARG A 262 4.16 -15.86 -34.71
N ILE A 263 5.31 -15.20 -34.53
CA ILE A 263 5.81 -14.79 -33.20
C ILE A 263 4.90 -13.71 -32.60
N VAL A 264 4.48 -12.74 -33.41
CA VAL A 264 3.49 -11.71 -33.00
C VAL A 264 2.24 -12.37 -32.45
N LYS A 265 1.69 -13.35 -33.17
CA LYS A 265 0.48 -14.09 -32.76
C LYS A 265 0.67 -14.84 -31.44
N VAL A 266 1.82 -15.50 -31.26
CA VAL A 266 2.11 -16.19 -29.99
C VAL A 266 2.19 -15.20 -28.83
N LEU A 267 2.88 -14.07 -29.01
CA LEU A 267 3.01 -13.06 -27.96
C LEU A 267 1.67 -12.40 -27.61
N ASP A 268 0.84 -12.07 -28.61
CA ASP A 268 -0.49 -11.49 -28.38
C ASP A 268 -1.39 -12.44 -27.57
N LYS A 269 -1.37 -13.74 -27.89
CA LYS A 269 -2.08 -14.76 -27.12
C LYS A 269 -1.55 -14.91 -25.69
N MET A 270 -0.22 -14.86 -25.51
CA MET A 270 0.38 -14.84 -24.17
C MET A 270 -0.06 -13.61 -23.37
N PHE A 271 -0.18 -12.44 -24.02
CA PHE A 271 -0.71 -11.25 -23.38
C PHE A 271 -2.15 -11.43 -22.92
N ILE A 272 -3.01 -12.08 -23.70
CA ILE A 272 -4.38 -12.41 -23.26
C ILE A 272 -4.36 -13.32 -22.01
N LEU A 273 -3.55 -14.38 -22.01
CA LEU A 273 -3.44 -15.32 -20.87
C LEU A 273 -2.97 -14.66 -19.57
N LEU A 274 -2.20 -13.58 -19.67
CA LEU A 274 -1.58 -12.87 -18.55
C LEU A 274 -2.31 -11.56 -18.17
N ALA A 275 -3.36 -11.20 -18.91
CA ALA A 275 -4.04 -9.91 -18.76
C ALA A 275 -4.68 -9.70 -17.38
N GLU A 276 -5.23 -10.75 -16.78
CA GLU A 276 -5.99 -10.67 -15.54
C GLU A 276 -5.92 -12.00 -14.76
N HIS A 277 -5.88 -11.95 -13.42
CA HIS A 277 -5.95 -13.15 -12.59
C HIS A 277 -6.56 -12.94 -11.18
N GLY A 278 -7.74 -12.34 -11.13
CA GLY A 278 -8.54 -12.06 -9.95
C GLY A 278 -7.82 -11.22 -8.87
N SER A 279 -8.27 -11.38 -7.63
CA SER A 279 -7.76 -10.68 -6.44
C SER A 279 -6.41 -11.21 -5.93
N ASN A 280 -5.36 -11.10 -6.75
CA ASN A 280 -3.97 -11.36 -6.33
C ASN A 280 -3.31 -10.12 -5.68
N CYS A 281 -2.04 -10.25 -5.27
CA CYS A 281 -1.33 -9.23 -4.48
C CYS A 281 -1.27 -7.87 -5.19
N SER A 282 -0.86 -7.85 -6.45
CA SER A 282 -0.78 -6.64 -7.29
C SER A 282 -2.16 -6.04 -7.56
N THR A 283 -3.18 -6.86 -7.84
CA THR A 283 -4.56 -6.38 -8.00
C THR A 283 -5.09 -5.71 -6.72
N ILE A 284 -4.91 -6.34 -5.55
CA ILE A 284 -5.38 -5.75 -4.29
C ILE A 284 -4.55 -4.52 -3.91
N THR A 285 -3.26 -4.50 -4.23
CA THR A 285 -2.41 -3.31 -4.06
C THR A 285 -2.91 -2.16 -4.92
N MET A 286 -3.25 -2.42 -6.19
CA MET A 286 -3.85 -1.42 -7.07
C MET A 286 -5.11 -0.84 -6.44
N ARG A 287 -6.05 -1.69 -6.00
CA ARG A 287 -7.28 -1.23 -5.34
C ARG A 287 -7.01 -0.44 -4.05
N HIS A 288 -6.02 -0.86 -3.26
CA HIS A 288 -5.63 -0.17 -2.04
C HIS A 288 -5.12 1.25 -2.34
N LEU A 289 -4.20 1.38 -3.30
CA LEU A 289 -3.67 2.69 -3.70
C LEU A 289 -4.75 3.55 -4.33
N THR A 290 -5.58 3.00 -5.23
CA THR A 290 -6.72 3.71 -5.81
C THR A 290 -7.69 4.22 -4.74
N SER A 291 -7.87 3.49 -3.63
CA SER A 291 -8.76 3.88 -2.53
C SER A 291 -8.36 5.18 -1.80
N SER A 292 -7.12 5.66 -1.98
CA SER A 292 -6.67 6.95 -1.46
C SER A 292 -7.02 8.12 -2.39
N GLY A 293 -7.45 7.84 -3.63
CA GLY A 293 -7.70 8.84 -4.67
C GLY A 293 -6.46 9.28 -5.45
N VAL A 294 -5.35 8.55 -5.33
CA VAL A 294 -4.14 8.80 -6.13
C VAL A 294 -4.39 8.60 -7.63
N ASP A 295 -3.57 9.22 -8.47
CA ASP A 295 -3.68 9.08 -9.93
C ASP A 295 -3.38 7.63 -10.40
N PRO A 296 -3.92 7.21 -11.56
CA PRO A 296 -3.72 5.87 -12.08
C PRO A 296 -2.26 5.48 -12.36
N TYR A 297 -1.36 6.42 -12.65
CA TYR A 297 0.05 6.13 -12.93
C TYR A 297 0.77 5.75 -11.64
N THR A 298 0.59 6.52 -10.58
CA THR A 298 1.14 6.22 -9.25
C THR A 298 0.57 4.93 -8.66
N ALA A 299 -0.74 4.71 -8.78
CA ALA A 299 -1.37 3.46 -8.35
C ALA A 299 -0.79 2.25 -9.10
N LEU A 300 -0.62 2.37 -10.44
CA LEU A 300 -0.05 1.32 -11.26
C LEU A 300 1.41 1.03 -10.90
N SER A 301 2.22 2.06 -10.63
CA SER A 301 3.61 1.88 -10.21
C SER A 301 3.71 1.07 -8.91
N GLY A 302 2.89 1.39 -7.90
CA GLY A 302 2.84 0.60 -6.66
C GLY A 302 2.32 -0.83 -6.87
N ALA A 303 1.35 -1.03 -7.75
CA ALA A 303 0.88 -2.36 -8.14
C ALA A 303 1.97 -3.18 -8.86
N TYR A 304 2.81 -2.54 -9.69
CA TYR A 304 4.00 -3.18 -10.27
C TYR A 304 5.06 -3.53 -9.23
N GLY A 305 5.22 -2.71 -8.19
CA GLY A 305 6.05 -3.05 -7.03
C GLY A 305 5.60 -4.35 -6.38
N ALA A 306 4.29 -4.50 -6.15
CA ALA A 306 3.71 -5.74 -5.64
C ALA A 306 3.90 -6.92 -6.62
N LEU A 307 3.64 -6.71 -7.92
CA LEU A 307 3.83 -7.72 -8.97
C LEU A 307 5.29 -8.21 -9.04
N PHE A 308 6.26 -7.31 -8.86
CA PHE A 308 7.68 -7.65 -8.94
C PHE A 308 8.13 -8.59 -7.81
N GLY A 309 7.50 -8.48 -6.63
CA GLY A 309 7.72 -9.36 -5.47
C GLY A 309 6.88 -10.64 -5.46
N GLU A 310 5.89 -10.78 -6.35
CA GLU A 310 5.14 -12.03 -6.51
C GLU A 310 6.05 -13.16 -7.00
N ARG A 311 5.60 -14.41 -6.82
CA ARG A 311 6.24 -15.53 -7.53
C ARG A 311 6.03 -15.33 -9.02
N LYS A 312 7.08 -15.63 -9.79
CA LYS A 312 7.17 -15.23 -11.19
C LYS A 312 7.85 -16.31 -12.00
N ALA A 313 7.53 -16.33 -13.29
CA ALA A 313 8.13 -17.20 -14.29
C ALA A 313 9.68 -17.18 -14.28
N SER A 314 10.33 -16.07 -13.90
CA SER A 314 11.80 -16.02 -13.82
C SER A 314 12.38 -17.04 -12.82
N ALA A 315 11.68 -17.30 -11.71
CA ALA A 315 12.11 -18.30 -10.72
C ALA A 315 12.05 -19.74 -11.27
N VAL A 316 11.22 -20.00 -12.29
CA VAL A 316 11.21 -21.28 -13.01
C VAL A 316 12.50 -21.44 -13.81
N ILE A 317 12.96 -20.39 -14.48
CA ILE A 317 14.24 -20.41 -15.22
C ILE A 317 15.42 -20.59 -14.26
N ASP A 318 15.42 -19.91 -13.11
CA ASP A 318 16.46 -20.07 -12.09
C ASP A 318 16.52 -21.53 -11.60
N MET A 319 15.35 -22.14 -11.38
CA MET A 319 15.25 -23.56 -11.02
C MET A 319 15.74 -24.48 -12.14
N LEU A 320 15.35 -24.24 -13.39
CA LEU A 320 15.79 -25.06 -14.53
C LEU A 320 17.30 -24.93 -14.75
N ASN A 321 17.87 -23.74 -14.60
CA ASN A 321 19.32 -23.51 -14.65
C ASN A 321 20.08 -24.16 -13.48
N LEU A 322 19.44 -24.25 -12.31
CA LEU A 322 19.97 -24.99 -11.16
C LEU A 322 20.03 -26.48 -11.49
N ILE A 323 18.96 -27.06 -12.03
CA ILE A 323 18.88 -28.47 -12.44
C ILE A 323 19.91 -28.77 -13.54
N GLY A 324 20.01 -27.89 -14.54
CA GLY A 324 21.01 -27.97 -15.61
C GLY A 324 20.62 -28.94 -16.72
N THR A 325 20.66 -30.25 -16.45
CA THR A 325 20.45 -31.30 -17.47
C THR A 325 19.30 -32.24 -17.10
N PRO A 326 18.68 -32.92 -18.09
CA PRO A 326 17.55 -33.83 -17.84
C PRO A 326 17.84 -34.94 -16.83
N GLU A 327 19.09 -35.40 -16.72
CA GLU A 327 19.51 -36.47 -15.80
C GLU A 327 19.48 -36.04 -14.33
N ASN A 328 19.48 -34.72 -14.08
CA ASN A 328 19.40 -34.16 -12.72
C ASN A 328 17.97 -33.92 -12.24
N VAL A 329 16.94 -34.22 -13.06
CA VAL A 329 15.53 -33.99 -12.69
C VAL A 329 15.12 -34.88 -11.51
N GLU A 330 15.38 -36.18 -11.57
CA GLU A 330 15.03 -37.10 -10.48
C GLU A 330 15.77 -36.75 -9.19
N PRO A 331 17.12 -36.55 -9.18
CA PRO A 331 17.84 -36.07 -8.01
C PRO A 331 17.27 -34.76 -7.43
N PHE A 332 16.90 -33.82 -8.29
CA PHE A 332 16.28 -32.56 -7.85
C PHE A 332 14.96 -32.79 -7.12
N LEU A 333 14.08 -33.61 -7.70
CA LEU A 333 12.77 -33.89 -7.13
C LEU A 333 12.89 -34.64 -5.80
N GLU A 334 13.83 -35.58 -5.65
CA GLU A 334 14.12 -36.23 -4.36
C GLU A 334 14.54 -35.22 -3.28
N LEU A 335 15.41 -34.26 -3.61
CA LEU A 335 15.83 -33.22 -2.68
C LEU A 335 14.67 -32.28 -2.29
N VAL A 336 13.80 -31.95 -3.24
CA VAL A 336 12.57 -31.17 -2.96
C VAL A 336 11.63 -31.94 -2.03
N LYS A 337 11.46 -33.26 -2.22
CA LYS A 337 10.69 -34.13 -1.32
C LYS A 337 11.27 -34.15 0.08
N ALA A 338 12.60 -34.16 0.19
CA ALA A 338 13.33 -34.08 1.45
C ALA A 338 13.30 -32.69 2.11
N LYS A 339 12.65 -31.68 1.49
CA LYS A 339 12.62 -30.28 1.92
C LYS A 339 14.02 -29.67 2.09
N ALA A 340 14.98 -30.11 1.27
CA ALA A 340 16.33 -29.58 1.28
C ALA A 340 16.41 -28.19 0.62
N CYS A 341 17.38 -27.38 1.02
CA CYS A 341 17.84 -26.25 0.21
C CYS A 341 18.81 -26.79 -0.84
N VAL A 342 18.39 -26.83 -2.10
CA VAL A 342 19.17 -27.42 -3.20
C VAL A 342 20.20 -26.42 -3.72
N VAL A 343 21.44 -26.88 -3.86
CA VAL A 343 22.57 -26.15 -4.44
C VAL A 343 23.32 -27.02 -5.44
N LYS A 344 24.12 -26.39 -6.31
CA LYS A 344 25.10 -27.13 -7.12
C LYS A 344 26.20 -27.68 -6.21
N GLY A 345 26.44 -28.97 -6.30
CA GLY A 345 27.53 -29.65 -5.59
C GLY A 345 28.88 -29.43 -6.28
N GLU A 346 29.95 -29.63 -5.52
CA GLU A 346 31.34 -29.41 -5.97
C GLU A 346 31.74 -30.26 -7.19
N LYS A 347 31.07 -31.40 -7.39
CA LYS A 347 31.32 -32.34 -8.50
C LYS A 347 30.35 -32.19 -9.68
N GLY A 348 29.60 -31.08 -9.75
CA GLY A 348 28.70 -30.77 -10.87
C GLY A 348 27.29 -31.39 -10.78
N GLY A 349 26.98 -32.17 -9.74
CA GLY A 349 25.64 -32.68 -9.43
C GLY A 349 24.84 -31.77 -8.50
N LEU A 350 23.67 -32.21 -8.05
CA LEU A 350 22.84 -31.49 -7.07
C LEU A 350 23.08 -32.00 -5.64
N ALA A 351 23.05 -31.11 -4.66
CA ALA A 351 23.24 -31.44 -3.25
C ALA A 351 22.32 -30.61 -2.34
N ALA A 352 22.10 -31.11 -1.11
CA ALA A 352 21.48 -30.33 -0.04
C ALA A 352 22.53 -29.40 0.60
N LYS A 353 22.22 -28.11 0.68
CA LYS A 353 23.00 -27.12 1.43
C LYS A 353 23.00 -27.51 2.91
N GLN A 354 24.16 -27.57 3.52
CA GLN A 354 24.26 -27.75 4.96
C GLN A 354 23.61 -26.56 5.68
N ASN A 355 22.83 -26.85 6.73
CA ASN A 355 22.19 -25.81 7.52
C ASN A 355 23.25 -25.03 8.32
N ASP A 356 23.35 -23.72 8.06
CA ASP A 356 24.07 -22.79 8.95
C ASP A 356 23.12 -22.41 10.10
N SER A 357 23.56 -22.60 11.35
CA SER A 357 22.78 -22.24 12.54
C SER A 357 22.47 -20.74 12.63
N ARG A 358 23.21 -19.90 11.91
CA ARG A 358 23.03 -18.44 11.89
C ARG A 358 21.97 -17.99 10.91
N VAL A 359 21.78 -18.70 9.79
CA VAL A 359 20.77 -18.41 8.77
C VAL A 359 20.16 -19.71 8.28
N PRO A 360 18.95 -20.09 8.75
CA PRO A 360 18.30 -21.31 8.29
C PRO A 360 18.05 -21.22 6.78
N ALA A 361 18.59 -22.17 6.02
CA ALA A 361 18.41 -22.23 4.59
C ALA A 361 16.94 -22.55 4.27
N ALA A 362 16.29 -21.70 3.48
CA ALA A 362 14.92 -21.95 3.04
C ALA A 362 14.89 -23.18 2.11
N ALA A 363 13.99 -24.13 2.41
CA ALA A 363 13.77 -25.30 1.56
C ALA A 363 13.45 -24.89 0.12
N THR A 364 14.13 -25.50 -0.85
CA THR A 364 13.87 -25.29 -2.27
C THR A 364 12.48 -25.82 -2.61
N ARG A 365 11.75 -25.05 -3.41
CA ARG A 365 10.42 -25.39 -3.87
C ARG A 365 10.47 -25.71 -5.36
N LEU A 366 9.56 -26.58 -5.80
CA LEU A 366 9.30 -26.80 -7.22
C LEU A 366 8.56 -25.57 -7.78
N GLN A 367 9.29 -24.69 -8.46
CA GLN A 367 8.78 -23.42 -9.01
C GLN A 367 7.91 -23.68 -10.24
N GLY A 368 6.82 -22.93 -10.38
CA GLY A 368 5.85 -23.14 -11.47
C GLY A 368 4.89 -24.31 -11.26
N PHE A 369 4.87 -24.90 -10.05
CA PHE A 369 3.95 -26.00 -9.71
C PHE A 369 3.07 -25.65 -8.51
N GLY A 370 1.82 -26.13 -8.56
CA GLY A 370 0.77 -25.86 -7.60
C GLY A 370 0.15 -24.47 -7.76
N HIS A 371 -1.07 -24.32 -7.25
CA HIS A 371 -1.81 -23.07 -7.38
C HIS A 371 -2.70 -22.78 -6.16
N ARG A 372 -2.87 -21.49 -5.82
CA ARG A 372 -3.63 -21.08 -4.62
C ARG A 372 -5.11 -21.45 -4.73
N ILE A 373 -5.69 -21.23 -5.91
CA ILE A 373 -7.11 -21.42 -6.22
C ILE A 373 -7.33 -22.76 -6.93
N TYR A 374 -6.87 -22.92 -8.17
CA TYR A 374 -6.88 -24.19 -8.90
C TYR A 374 -6.16 -25.31 -8.13
N LYS A 375 -6.86 -26.43 -7.90
CA LYS A 375 -6.32 -27.60 -7.20
C LYS A 375 -5.97 -28.74 -8.15
N SER A 376 -6.62 -28.83 -9.30
CA SER A 376 -6.38 -29.89 -10.29
C SER A 376 -5.53 -29.39 -11.46
N THR A 377 -5.95 -28.35 -12.17
CA THR A 377 -5.23 -27.85 -13.35
C THR A 377 -5.50 -26.36 -13.50
N ASP A 378 -4.49 -25.60 -13.93
CA ASP A 378 -4.68 -24.20 -14.35
C ASP A 378 -5.14 -24.19 -15.82
N PRO A 379 -6.33 -23.66 -16.14
CA PRO A 379 -6.91 -23.72 -17.49
C PRO A 379 -6.06 -23.03 -18.57
N ARG A 380 -5.16 -22.14 -18.17
CA ARG A 380 -4.26 -21.44 -19.10
C ARG A 380 -3.07 -22.29 -19.53
N CYS A 381 -2.69 -23.29 -18.74
CA CYS A 381 -1.48 -24.09 -18.99
C CYS A 381 -1.57 -24.84 -20.30
N GLU A 382 -2.71 -25.46 -20.60
CA GLU A 382 -2.90 -26.22 -21.84
C GLU A 382 -2.71 -25.33 -23.07
N ILE A 383 -3.19 -24.09 -23.01
CA ILE A 383 -3.05 -23.12 -24.09
C ILE A 383 -1.58 -22.67 -24.21
N ALA A 384 -0.95 -22.29 -23.10
CA ALA A 384 0.45 -21.87 -23.08
C ALA A 384 1.40 -22.98 -23.54
N LYS A 385 1.10 -24.23 -23.18
CA LYS A 385 1.81 -25.43 -23.64
C LYS A 385 1.69 -25.58 -25.14
N LYS A 386 0.48 -25.50 -25.71
CA LYS A 386 0.29 -25.53 -27.18
C LYS A 386 1.12 -24.45 -27.88
N LEU A 387 1.12 -23.23 -27.35
CA LEU A 387 1.93 -22.13 -27.90
C LEU A 387 3.44 -22.41 -27.80
N ALA A 388 3.90 -23.06 -26.73
CA ALA A 388 5.30 -23.49 -26.62
C ALA A 388 5.66 -24.51 -27.70
N PHE A 389 4.79 -25.49 -27.99
CA PHE A 389 5.00 -26.46 -29.06
C PHE A 389 4.99 -25.79 -30.45
N GLU A 390 4.08 -24.84 -30.71
CA GLU A 390 4.10 -24.04 -31.95
C GLU A 390 5.45 -23.30 -32.12
N LEU A 391 6.02 -22.78 -31.03
CA LEU A 391 7.35 -22.15 -31.06
C LEU A 391 8.48 -23.17 -31.23
N PHE A 392 8.38 -24.35 -30.62
CA PHE A 392 9.38 -25.40 -30.80
C PHE A 392 9.51 -25.83 -32.25
N ASP A 393 8.39 -25.91 -32.98
CA ASP A 393 8.38 -26.22 -34.41
C ASP A 393 8.95 -25.06 -35.24
N LEU A 394 8.78 -23.82 -34.79
CA LEU A 394 9.20 -22.63 -35.52
C LEU A 394 10.69 -22.29 -35.38
N ILE A 395 11.20 -22.27 -34.15
CA ILE A 395 12.56 -21.80 -33.82
C ILE A 395 13.39 -22.82 -33.03
N GLY A 396 12.81 -23.98 -32.70
CA GLY A 396 13.49 -25.03 -31.93
C GLY A 396 13.30 -24.90 -30.42
N LYS A 397 13.19 -26.04 -29.73
CA LYS A 397 12.98 -26.10 -28.27
C LYS A 397 14.22 -25.81 -27.40
N GLY A 398 15.41 -26.02 -27.95
CA GLY A 398 16.67 -25.95 -27.19
C GLY A 398 16.79 -26.99 -26.06
N SER A 399 17.87 -26.86 -25.28
CA SER A 399 18.14 -27.71 -24.11
C SER A 399 17.17 -27.44 -22.96
N LEU A 400 16.90 -26.17 -22.67
CA LEU A 400 16.01 -25.77 -21.57
C LEU A 400 14.56 -26.22 -21.81
N GLY A 401 14.05 -26.14 -23.04
CA GLY A 401 12.73 -26.67 -23.38
C GLY A 401 12.65 -28.19 -23.19
N SER A 402 13.71 -28.92 -23.55
CA SER A 402 13.79 -30.38 -23.31
C SER A 402 13.83 -30.72 -21.82
N LEU A 403 14.57 -29.93 -21.02
CA LEU A 403 14.62 -30.08 -19.58
C LEU A 403 13.26 -29.79 -18.92
N ALA A 404 12.56 -28.75 -19.36
CA ALA A 404 11.24 -28.39 -18.84
C ALA A 404 10.22 -29.52 -19.09
N LEU A 405 10.21 -30.11 -20.29
CA LEU A 405 9.37 -31.27 -20.60
C LEU A 405 9.69 -32.46 -19.68
N ARG A 406 10.98 -32.78 -19.51
CA ARG A 406 11.40 -33.88 -18.61
C ARG A 406 10.96 -33.63 -17.17
N LEU A 407 11.11 -32.40 -16.68
CA LEU A 407 10.70 -32.03 -15.33
C LEU A 407 9.20 -32.18 -15.12
N GLU A 408 8.39 -31.69 -16.07
CA GLU A 408 6.93 -31.84 -16.04
C GLU A 408 6.53 -33.32 -16.03
N GLU A 409 7.01 -34.11 -17.00
CA GLU A 409 6.70 -35.54 -17.11
C GLU A 409 7.04 -36.30 -15.83
N THR A 410 8.24 -36.06 -15.29
CA THR A 410 8.73 -36.76 -14.09
C THR A 410 7.95 -36.35 -12.84
N ALA A 411 7.65 -35.05 -12.68
CA ALA A 411 6.87 -34.56 -11.54
C ALA A 411 5.42 -35.06 -11.58
N LEU A 412 4.80 -35.15 -12.76
CA LEU A 412 3.44 -35.67 -12.91
C LEU A 412 3.36 -37.20 -12.74
N ALA A 413 4.44 -37.92 -13.01
CA ALA A 413 4.52 -39.36 -12.79
C ALA A 413 4.73 -39.74 -11.31
N ASP A 414 5.21 -38.82 -10.45
CA ASP A 414 5.52 -39.09 -9.05
C ASP A 414 4.30 -38.81 -8.12
N PRO A 415 3.79 -39.84 -7.38
CA PRO A 415 2.66 -39.71 -6.47
C PRO A 415 2.82 -38.64 -5.38
N TYR A 416 4.05 -38.27 -5.00
CA TYR A 416 4.29 -37.24 -4.00
C TYR A 416 3.72 -35.89 -4.46
N PHE A 417 3.92 -35.51 -5.73
CA PHE A 417 3.53 -34.21 -6.26
C PHE A 417 2.05 -34.19 -6.61
N THR A 418 1.54 -35.23 -7.28
CA THR A 418 0.13 -35.33 -7.67
C THR A 418 -0.81 -35.40 -6.46
N SER A 419 -0.48 -36.19 -5.43
CA SER A 419 -1.27 -36.23 -4.17
C SER A 419 -1.30 -34.89 -3.42
N ARG A 420 -0.33 -34.00 -3.67
CA ARG A 420 -0.25 -32.64 -3.10
C ARG A 420 -0.79 -31.57 -4.03
N ASN A 421 -1.43 -31.96 -5.13
CA ASN A 421 -1.97 -31.02 -6.12
C ASN A 421 -0.92 -30.07 -6.70
N LEU A 422 0.32 -30.57 -6.87
CA LEU A 422 1.43 -29.82 -7.45
C LEU A 422 1.49 -30.10 -8.96
N TYR A 423 0.56 -29.51 -9.69
CA TYR A 423 0.52 -29.52 -11.15
C TYR A 423 1.18 -28.26 -11.72
N PRO A 424 1.71 -28.27 -12.96
CA PRO A 424 2.19 -27.07 -13.62
C PRO A 424 1.14 -25.95 -13.59
N ASN A 425 1.59 -24.74 -13.33
CA ASN A 425 0.78 -23.53 -13.41
C ASN A 425 1.28 -22.63 -14.55
N ILE A 426 0.58 -21.53 -14.80
CA ILE A 426 0.89 -20.65 -15.94
C ILE A 426 2.34 -20.15 -15.92
N ASP A 427 2.95 -19.92 -14.75
CA ASP A 427 4.31 -19.40 -14.65
C ASP A 427 5.33 -20.38 -15.28
N PHE A 428 5.08 -21.69 -15.18
CA PHE A 428 5.93 -22.71 -15.78
C PHE A 428 5.98 -22.57 -17.30
N TRP A 429 4.82 -22.57 -17.94
CA TRP A 429 4.73 -22.49 -19.40
C TRP A 429 5.04 -21.09 -19.94
N THR A 430 4.72 -20.03 -19.20
CA THR A 430 5.16 -18.67 -19.52
C THR A 430 6.69 -18.57 -19.51
N ALA A 431 7.37 -19.19 -18.54
CA ALA A 431 8.82 -19.20 -18.50
C ALA A 431 9.43 -19.88 -19.73
N VAL A 432 8.90 -21.04 -20.11
CA VAL A 432 9.34 -21.78 -21.30
C VAL A 432 9.12 -20.95 -22.57
N VAL A 433 7.91 -20.40 -22.77
CA VAL A 433 7.58 -19.59 -23.95
C VAL A 433 8.49 -18.38 -24.07
N PHE A 434 8.65 -17.58 -23.00
CA PHE A 434 9.49 -16.39 -23.04
C PHE A 434 10.97 -16.72 -23.23
N HIS A 435 11.45 -17.82 -22.64
CA HIS A 435 12.83 -18.26 -22.86
C HIS A 435 13.08 -18.66 -24.32
N VAL A 436 12.16 -19.42 -24.91
CA VAL A 436 12.27 -19.88 -26.32
C VAL A 436 12.22 -18.70 -27.28
N LEU A 437 11.43 -17.67 -26.97
CA LEU A 437 11.42 -16.38 -27.69
C LEU A 437 12.72 -15.57 -27.53
N GLY A 438 13.67 -16.02 -26.71
CA GLY A 438 14.98 -15.40 -26.52
C GLY A 438 15.00 -14.28 -25.48
N PHE A 439 13.95 -14.10 -24.68
CA PHE A 439 13.95 -13.11 -23.62
C PHE A 439 14.83 -13.55 -22.44
N PRO A 440 15.63 -12.64 -21.85
CA PRO A 440 16.34 -12.91 -20.61
C PRO A 440 15.35 -12.99 -19.43
N SER A 441 15.64 -13.83 -18.42
CA SER A 441 14.70 -14.13 -17.33
C SER A 441 14.36 -12.91 -16.45
N ASP A 442 15.26 -11.93 -16.35
CA ASP A 442 15.03 -10.65 -15.65
C ASP A 442 13.97 -9.75 -16.34
N MET A 443 13.66 -10.00 -17.62
CA MET A 443 12.58 -9.33 -18.36
C MET A 443 11.22 -9.96 -18.16
N PHE A 444 11.12 -11.18 -17.66
CA PHE A 444 9.85 -11.91 -17.54
C PHE A 444 8.80 -11.17 -16.70
N PRO A 445 9.15 -10.55 -15.55
CA PRO A 445 8.16 -9.75 -14.84
C PRO A 445 7.73 -8.49 -15.61
N VAL A 446 8.58 -7.89 -16.47
CA VAL A 446 8.17 -6.78 -17.37
C VAL A 446 7.19 -7.28 -18.42
N LEU A 447 7.48 -8.43 -19.04
CA LEU A 447 6.60 -9.07 -20.03
C LEU A 447 5.26 -9.49 -19.43
N THR A 448 5.22 -9.77 -18.13
CA THR A 448 3.97 -10.01 -17.38
C THR A 448 3.26 -8.69 -17.06
N ALA A 449 4.00 -7.64 -16.72
CA ALA A 449 3.44 -6.33 -16.39
C ALA A 449 2.69 -5.70 -17.57
N ILE A 450 3.23 -5.80 -18.80
CA ILE A 450 2.60 -5.25 -20.02
C ILE A 450 1.11 -5.65 -20.12
N PRO A 451 0.76 -6.95 -20.25
CA PRO A 451 -0.64 -7.35 -20.34
C PRO A 451 -1.40 -7.13 -19.03
N ARG A 452 -0.75 -7.34 -17.89
CA ARG A 452 -1.39 -7.21 -16.57
C ARG A 452 -1.89 -5.79 -16.30
N THR A 453 -1.32 -4.78 -16.96
CA THR A 453 -1.84 -3.41 -16.98
C THR A 453 -3.34 -3.35 -17.22
N ALA A 454 -3.86 -4.14 -18.17
CA ALA A 454 -5.28 -4.13 -18.51
C ALA A 454 -6.15 -4.54 -17.32
N GLY A 455 -5.82 -5.65 -16.65
CA GLY A 455 -6.51 -6.11 -15.45
C GLY A 455 -6.39 -5.15 -14.27
N LEU A 456 -5.19 -4.59 -14.03
CA LEU A 456 -4.97 -3.62 -12.94
C LEU A 456 -5.80 -2.36 -13.14
N ILE A 457 -5.83 -1.84 -14.37
CA ILE A 457 -6.64 -0.67 -14.73
C ILE A 457 -8.13 -0.98 -14.66
N ALA A 458 -8.57 -2.16 -15.08
CA ALA A 458 -9.96 -2.60 -14.92
C ALA A 458 -10.39 -2.60 -13.44
N HIS A 459 -9.55 -3.10 -12.55
CA HIS A 459 -9.82 -3.07 -11.12
C HIS A 459 -9.71 -1.68 -10.50
N CYS A 460 -8.87 -0.79 -11.03
CA CYS A 460 -8.84 0.63 -10.68
C CYS A 460 -10.17 1.31 -11.03
N GLN A 461 -10.64 1.16 -12.27
CA GLN A 461 -11.94 1.69 -12.70
C GLN A 461 -13.08 1.13 -11.85
N GLU A 462 -13.13 -0.20 -11.69
CA GLU A 462 -14.17 -0.87 -10.91
C GLU A 462 -14.19 -0.38 -9.46
N SER A 463 -13.03 -0.07 -8.88
CA SER A 463 -12.95 0.50 -7.53
C SER A 463 -13.51 1.91 -7.49
N LEU A 464 -13.17 2.77 -8.45
CA LEU A 464 -13.64 4.16 -8.50
C LEU A 464 -15.14 4.29 -8.83
N ASP A 465 -15.75 3.25 -9.39
CA ASP A 465 -17.18 3.16 -9.66
C ASP A 465 -17.97 2.38 -8.60
N ASP A 466 -17.29 1.78 -7.64
CA ASP A 466 -17.89 1.00 -6.57
C ASP A 466 -18.77 1.91 -5.69
N PRO A 467 -20.09 1.65 -5.57
CA PRO A 467 -20.95 2.41 -4.68
C PRO A 467 -20.56 2.27 -3.19
N GLU A 468 -19.80 1.24 -2.83
CA GLU A 468 -19.26 1.00 -1.50
C GLU A 468 -17.83 1.55 -1.32
N TYR A 469 -17.32 2.31 -2.29
CA TYR A 469 -15.97 2.89 -2.28
C TYR A 469 -15.65 3.58 -0.94
N LYS A 470 -14.55 3.13 -0.33
CA LYS A 470 -13.96 3.69 0.89
C LYS A 470 -12.46 3.50 0.85
N ILE A 471 -11.73 4.43 1.46
CA ILE A 471 -10.30 4.28 1.71
C ILE A 471 -10.02 3.01 2.53
N TYR A 472 -9.08 2.20 2.07
CA TYR A 472 -8.64 0.99 2.77
C TYR A 472 -7.82 1.38 4.01
N ARG A 473 -8.28 0.95 5.19
CA ARG A 473 -7.64 1.24 6.50
C ARG A 473 -7.68 0.02 7.42
N PRO A 474 -6.85 -1.01 7.16
CA PRO A 474 -6.79 -2.20 8.01
C PRO A 474 -6.30 -1.89 9.42
N ARG A 475 -6.46 -2.85 10.34
CA ARG A 475 -6.00 -2.77 11.73
C ARG A 475 -4.84 -3.73 11.96
N GLN A 476 -4.17 -3.60 13.09
CA GLN A 476 -3.08 -4.48 13.51
C GLN A 476 -3.33 -5.03 14.92
N VAL A 477 -2.71 -6.17 15.24
CA VAL A 477 -2.53 -6.64 16.61
C VAL A 477 -1.20 -6.09 17.08
N TYR A 478 -1.23 -5.18 18.07
CA TYR A 478 0.00 -4.60 18.61
C TYR A 478 0.64 -5.57 19.61
N THR A 479 1.88 -5.96 19.34
CA THR A 479 2.67 -6.87 20.20
C THR A 479 4.01 -6.24 20.60
N GLY A 480 4.11 -4.91 20.55
CA GLY A 480 5.30 -4.18 20.99
C GLY A 480 5.25 -3.82 22.47
N GLU A 481 6.23 -3.04 22.91
CA GLU A 481 6.26 -2.47 24.27
C GLU A 481 5.11 -1.50 24.48
N PHE A 482 4.45 -1.55 25.63
CA PHE A 482 3.37 -0.62 25.94
C PHE A 482 3.90 0.74 26.39
N LEU A 483 3.01 1.60 26.91
CA LEU A 483 3.37 2.92 27.40
C LEU A 483 4.54 2.80 28.39
N ARG A 484 5.65 3.45 28.05
CA ARG A 484 6.87 3.53 28.85
C ARG A 484 7.33 4.98 28.89
N GLU A 485 7.92 5.37 30.01
CA GLU A 485 8.43 6.73 30.17
C GLU A 485 9.64 6.97 29.26
N TYR A 486 9.75 8.19 28.76
CA TYR A 486 10.89 8.60 27.97
C TYR A 486 12.06 8.90 28.91
N VAL A 487 13.17 8.18 28.74
CA VAL A 487 14.42 8.41 29.50
C VAL A 487 15.30 9.37 28.72
N HIS A 488 15.50 10.58 29.28
CA HIS A 488 16.39 11.60 28.74
C HIS A 488 17.86 11.19 28.85
N ASP A 489 18.26 10.72 30.03
CA ASP A 489 19.64 10.34 30.32
C ASP A 489 19.90 8.91 29.85
N ARG A 490 20.46 8.79 28.65
CA ARG A 490 20.87 7.51 28.08
C ARG A 490 22.29 7.24 28.53
N ALA A 491 22.55 6.11 29.17
CA ALA A 491 23.91 5.71 29.53
C ALA A 491 24.81 5.75 28.28
N GLU A 492 26.00 6.33 28.40
CA GLU A 492 27.05 6.16 27.40
C GLU A 492 27.37 4.67 27.36
N ILE A 493 27.13 4.05 26.20
CA ILE A 493 27.54 2.67 25.93
C ILE A 493 28.92 2.79 25.29
N ASP A 494 29.90 2.05 25.81
CA ASP A 494 31.23 2.01 25.22
C ASP A 494 31.13 1.62 23.74
N ALA A 495 31.86 2.34 22.88
CA ALA A 495 31.81 2.14 21.43
C ALA A 495 32.17 0.70 21.01
N GLU A 496 32.92 -0.02 21.85
CA GLU A 496 33.30 -1.43 21.65
C GLU A 496 32.13 -2.42 21.86
N ASP A 497 31.08 -2.04 22.62
CA ASP A 497 29.88 -2.85 22.90
C ASP A 497 28.74 -2.59 21.90
N VAL A 498 28.93 -1.65 20.98
CA VAL A 498 28.00 -1.40 19.88
C VAL A 498 28.38 -2.35 18.74
N GLU A 499 27.70 -3.51 18.65
CA GLU A 499 27.71 -4.28 17.41
C GLU A 499 27.34 -3.33 16.25
N ASP A 500 28.19 -3.28 15.22
CA ASP A 500 28.04 -2.40 14.06
C ASP A 500 26.81 -2.84 13.24
N ALA A 501 25.64 -2.47 13.73
CA ALA A 501 24.37 -2.83 13.13
C ALA A 501 24.05 -2.02 11.86
N PHE A 502 24.90 -1.05 11.53
CA PHE A 502 24.81 -0.20 10.35
C PHE A 502 26.08 -0.30 9.47
N GLY A 503 26.97 -1.25 9.76
CA GLY A 503 28.24 -1.40 9.06
C GLY A 503 28.07 -1.88 7.63
N ASP A 504 28.84 -1.29 6.72
CA ASP A 504 28.88 -1.62 5.29
C ASP A 504 29.73 -2.87 4.98
N GLY A 505 30.31 -3.51 6.00
CA GLY A 505 31.25 -4.63 5.85
C GLY A 505 30.56 -5.98 5.68
N GLU A 506 31.25 -6.94 5.03
CA GLU A 506 30.81 -8.34 4.86
C GLU A 506 30.66 -9.14 6.19
N GLY A 507 30.78 -8.46 7.34
CA GLY A 507 30.43 -9.00 8.66
C GLY A 507 28.92 -9.07 8.82
N VAL A 508 28.46 -10.05 9.59
CA VAL A 508 27.03 -10.28 9.85
C VAL A 508 26.45 -9.05 10.56
N GLY A 509 25.86 -8.11 9.80
CA GLY A 509 25.10 -7.00 10.35
C GLY A 509 23.98 -7.55 11.22
N GLY A 510 24.21 -7.55 12.53
CA GLY A 510 23.22 -7.95 13.50
C GLY A 510 22.09 -6.93 13.47
N TYR A 511 20.86 -7.38 13.20
CA TYR A 511 19.70 -6.56 13.54
C TYR A 511 19.84 -6.20 15.02
N VAL A 512 19.87 -4.92 15.38
CA VAL A 512 19.59 -4.50 16.77
C VAL A 512 18.13 -4.82 17.04
N LYS A 513 17.81 -6.09 17.23
CA LYS A 513 16.66 -6.43 18.04
C LYS A 513 16.99 -5.81 19.38
N SER A 514 16.25 -4.79 19.76
CA SER A 514 16.15 -4.40 21.16
C SER A 514 15.59 -5.62 21.90
N LEU A 515 16.43 -6.59 22.22
CA LEU A 515 16.08 -7.65 23.16
C LEU A 515 15.68 -6.88 24.43
N PRO A 516 14.43 -6.99 24.90
CA PRO A 516 13.97 -6.18 26.04
C PRO A 516 14.89 -6.32 27.24
N ALA A 517 15.49 -7.50 27.43
CA ALA A 517 16.50 -7.75 28.46
C ALA A 517 17.81 -6.95 28.29
N GLN A 518 18.29 -6.75 27.06
CA GLN A 518 19.48 -5.93 26.78
C GLN A 518 19.15 -4.43 26.79
N ALA A 519 17.97 -4.04 26.30
CA ALA A 519 17.48 -2.67 26.41
C ALA A 519 17.27 -2.26 27.88
N ASN A 520 16.70 -3.15 28.70
CA ASN A 520 16.55 -2.94 30.14
C ASN A 520 17.91 -2.88 30.85
N LYS A 521 18.91 -3.67 30.42
CA LYS A 521 20.29 -3.58 30.93
C LYS A 521 20.96 -2.23 30.62
N ARG A 522 20.72 -1.67 29.43
CA ARG A 522 21.19 -0.32 29.04
C ARG A 522 20.51 0.79 29.84
N LEU A 523 19.26 0.56 30.27
CA LEU A 523 18.47 1.50 31.05
C LEU A 523 18.69 1.36 32.57
N SER A 524 19.16 0.21 33.05
CA SER A 524 19.28 -0.09 34.49
C SER A 524 20.64 0.27 35.12
N LEU A 525 21.55 0.92 34.39
CA LEU A 525 22.87 1.31 34.88
C LEU A 525 22.96 2.77 35.35
N SER A 526 21.87 3.54 35.31
CA SER A 526 21.83 4.78 36.07
C SER A 526 21.61 4.45 37.53
N GLN A 527 22.60 4.76 38.37
CA GLN A 527 22.44 4.85 39.82
C GLN A 527 21.10 5.50 40.17
N ALA A 528 20.41 4.98 41.19
CA ALA A 528 19.14 5.53 41.67
C ALA A 528 19.24 7.06 41.70
N PRO A 529 18.41 7.79 40.94
CA PRO A 529 18.52 9.23 40.87
C PRO A 529 18.28 9.79 42.27
N ALA A 530 19.23 10.59 42.76
CA ALA A 530 18.95 11.53 43.85
C ALA A 530 17.71 12.33 43.46
N PRO A 531 16.80 12.66 44.39
CA PRO A 531 15.49 13.21 44.07
C PRO A 531 15.63 14.52 43.28
N LEU A 532 15.48 14.41 41.96
CA LEU A 532 15.53 15.49 40.97
C LEU A 532 14.13 16.08 40.72
N THR A 533 13.13 15.69 41.53
CA THR A 533 11.73 16.10 41.37
C THR A 533 11.52 17.57 41.68
N ASP A 534 12.23 18.12 42.67
CA ASP A 534 11.91 19.46 43.18
C ASP A 534 12.45 20.57 42.27
N GLY A 535 13.60 20.35 41.62
CA GLY A 535 14.22 21.32 40.71
C GLY A 535 13.49 21.47 39.38
N ILE A 536 13.02 20.35 38.81
CA ILE A 536 12.30 20.34 37.52
C ILE A 536 10.87 20.87 37.68
N GLU A 537 10.18 20.53 38.77
CA GLU A 537 8.86 21.12 39.08
C GLU A 537 8.96 22.62 39.35
N ALA A 538 10.02 23.08 40.04
CA ALA A 538 10.25 24.51 40.25
C ALA A 538 10.54 25.26 38.94
N GLN A 539 11.32 24.67 38.03
CA GLN A 539 11.62 25.28 36.73
C GLN A 539 10.39 25.35 35.82
N LYS A 540 9.59 24.28 35.75
CA LYS A 540 8.32 24.29 34.98
C LYS A 540 7.30 25.28 35.54
N LEU A 541 7.24 25.43 36.87
CA LEU A 541 6.41 26.44 37.52
C LEU A 541 6.87 27.85 37.14
N LEU A 542 8.18 28.10 37.12
CA LEU A 542 8.76 29.37 36.72
C LEU A 542 8.46 29.69 35.24
N GLU A 543 8.59 28.72 34.34
CA GLU A 543 8.24 28.87 32.91
C GLU A 543 6.74 29.15 32.68
N PHE A 544 5.88 28.51 33.48
CA PHE A 544 4.43 28.74 33.42
C PHE A 544 4.05 30.11 33.98
N GLN A 545 4.68 30.55 35.07
CA GLN A 545 4.53 31.91 35.61
C GLN A 545 5.03 32.98 34.62
N ASP A 546 6.15 32.72 33.94
CA ASP A 546 6.68 33.59 32.89
C ASP A 546 5.75 33.68 31.66
N MET A 547 5.05 32.59 31.31
CA MET A 547 3.99 32.60 30.30
C MET A 547 2.79 33.48 30.71
N ILE A 548 2.38 33.44 31.98
CA ILE A 548 1.33 34.31 32.53
C ILE A 548 1.76 35.77 32.46
N GLU A 549 3.00 36.09 32.84
CA GLU A 549 3.52 37.46 32.78
C GLU A 549 3.65 37.99 31.36
N ARG A 550 4.06 37.17 30.38
CA ARG A 550 4.03 37.54 28.95
C ARG A 550 2.62 37.82 28.44
N THR A 551 1.64 37.04 28.89
CA THR A 551 0.22 37.24 28.55
C THR A 551 -0.28 38.57 29.13
N ARG A 552 0.03 38.87 30.41
CA ARG A 552 -0.26 40.15 31.07
C ARG A 552 0.39 41.33 30.35
N ALA A 553 1.66 41.20 29.95
CA ALA A 553 2.38 42.23 29.21
C ALA A 553 1.74 42.51 27.85
N SER A 554 1.28 41.48 27.15
CA SER A 554 0.59 41.60 25.86
C SER A 554 -0.77 42.28 25.99
N ILE A 555 -1.53 41.99 27.05
CA ILE A 555 -2.78 42.69 27.38
C ILE A 555 -2.51 44.18 27.68
N LYS A 556 -1.45 44.50 28.44
CA LYS A 556 -1.04 45.89 28.71
C LYS A 556 -0.63 46.65 27.44
N GLU A 557 0.12 46.01 26.55
CA GLU A 557 0.52 46.67 25.29
C GLU A 557 -0.68 46.89 24.36
N LEU A 558 -1.62 45.94 24.28
CA LEU A 558 -2.87 46.12 23.53
C LEU A 558 -3.74 47.25 24.10
N ALA A 559 -3.82 47.38 25.43
CA ALA A 559 -4.48 48.51 26.09
C ALA A 559 -3.81 49.85 25.74
N ARG A 560 -2.46 49.89 25.73
CA ARG A 560 -1.68 51.07 25.32
C ARG A 560 -1.88 51.43 23.84
N MET A 561 -2.03 50.43 22.97
CA MET A 561 -2.36 50.60 21.56
C MET A 561 -3.78 51.12 21.35
N SER A 562 -4.73 50.75 22.23
CA SER A 562 -6.09 51.29 22.25
C SER A 562 -6.12 52.77 22.67
N GLU A 563 -5.25 53.18 23.61
CA GLU A 563 -5.19 54.56 24.13
C GLU A 563 -4.47 55.56 23.20
N ASN A 564 -3.49 55.13 22.40
CA ASN A 564 -2.66 56.01 21.55
C ASN A 564 -3.28 56.43 20.21
N ASN A 565 -4.57 56.17 19.98
CA ASN A 565 -5.25 56.45 18.71
C ASN A 565 -5.77 57.90 18.44
N PRO A 566 -5.44 58.99 19.18
CA PRO A 566 -5.80 60.36 18.73
C PRO A 566 -4.69 61.12 17.99
N ALA A 567 -3.43 60.69 18.01
CA ALA A 567 -2.31 61.50 17.49
C ALA A 567 -2.11 61.44 15.96
N THR A 568 -2.70 60.45 15.28
CA THR A 568 -2.54 60.27 13.81
C THR A 568 -3.56 61.05 12.97
N LYS A 569 -4.39 61.89 13.59
CA LYS A 569 -5.50 62.61 12.92
C LYS A 569 -5.10 63.86 12.13
N LYS A 570 -3.85 64.33 12.16
CA LYS A 570 -3.51 65.69 11.68
C LYS A 570 -2.89 65.83 10.27
N LYS A 571 -2.88 64.80 9.42
CA LYS A 571 -2.19 64.88 8.10
C LYS A 571 -2.89 64.32 6.86
N TYR A 572 -4.18 64.05 6.88
CA TYR A 572 -4.86 63.47 5.71
C TYR A 572 -6.11 64.25 5.29
N SER A 573 -6.33 64.33 3.98
CA SER A 573 -7.47 65.02 3.35
C SER A 573 -8.81 64.31 3.62
N ALA A 574 -9.91 65.04 3.49
CA ALA A 574 -11.27 64.62 3.87
C ALA A 574 -11.75 63.28 3.25
N TRP A 575 -11.17 62.84 2.14
CA TRP A 575 -11.48 61.55 1.51
C TRP A 575 -10.82 60.36 2.24
N VAL A 576 -9.59 60.54 2.76
CA VAL A 576 -8.87 59.51 3.53
C VAL A 576 -9.47 59.34 4.92
N ILE A 577 -10.00 60.41 5.52
CA ILE A 577 -10.68 60.39 6.83
C ILE A 577 -11.89 59.45 6.83
N ARG A 578 -12.64 59.39 5.72
CA ARG A 578 -13.84 58.56 5.60
C ARG A 578 -13.53 57.07 5.43
N LYS A 579 -12.50 56.71 4.66
CA LYS A 579 -12.01 55.31 4.57
C LYS A 579 -11.18 54.87 5.77
N SER A 580 -10.55 55.79 6.49
CA SER A 580 -9.79 55.46 7.71
C SER A 580 -10.69 55.26 8.92
N GLN A 581 -11.86 55.92 9.02
CA GLN A 581 -12.82 55.69 10.12
C GLN A 581 -13.32 54.24 10.15
N ASP A 582 -13.79 53.69 9.02
CA ASP A 582 -14.25 52.29 8.95
C ASP A 582 -13.11 51.29 9.24
N GLY A 583 -11.88 51.61 8.82
CA GLY A 583 -10.69 50.79 9.09
C GLY A 583 -10.20 50.87 10.55
N LEU A 584 -10.33 52.04 11.19
CA LEU A 584 -9.96 52.29 12.57
C LEU A 584 -10.98 51.70 13.56
N GLU A 585 -12.27 51.76 13.24
CA GLU A 585 -13.32 51.08 14.01
C GLU A 585 -13.14 49.56 13.93
N ALA A 586 -12.92 49.00 12.73
CA ALA A 586 -12.62 47.57 12.57
C ALA A 586 -11.31 47.14 13.27
N GLN A 587 -10.30 48.03 13.33
CA GLN A 587 -9.06 47.77 14.05
C GLN A 587 -9.24 47.83 15.57
N SER A 588 -10.00 48.81 16.07
CA SER A 588 -10.35 48.96 17.49
C SER A 588 -11.19 47.77 17.98
N GLU A 589 -12.14 47.32 17.16
CA GLU A 589 -12.97 46.15 17.44
C GLU A 589 -12.13 44.85 17.46
N ARG A 590 -11.18 44.70 16.54
CA ARG A 590 -10.21 43.57 16.55
C ARG A 590 -9.30 43.59 17.77
N ILE A 591 -8.78 44.76 18.16
CA ILE A 591 -7.94 44.92 19.35
C ILE A 591 -8.74 44.56 20.60
N SER A 592 -9.97 45.09 20.74
CA SER A 592 -10.85 44.78 21.87
C SER A 592 -11.21 43.29 21.93
N LYS A 593 -11.51 42.66 20.79
CA LYS A 593 -11.79 41.22 20.72
C LYS A 593 -10.58 40.38 21.14
N THR A 594 -9.40 40.71 20.62
CA THR A 594 -8.14 40.03 20.96
C THR A 594 -7.80 40.20 22.44
N GLN A 595 -8.04 41.40 22.99
CA GLN A 595 -7.84 41.69 24.41
C GLN A 595 -8.77 40.86 25.30
N ASN A 596 -10.05 40.71 24.92
CA ASN A 596 -11.00 39.85 25.64
C ASN A 596 -10.60 38.37 25.59
N GLU A 597 -10.18 37.87 24.41
CA GLU A 597 -9.70 36.50 24.26
C GLU A 597 -8.44 36.22 25.11
N LEU A 598 -7.52 37.18 25.20
CA LEU A 598 -6.34 37.08 26.07
C LEU A 598 -6.67 37.19 27.56
N GLN A 599 -7.69 37.97 27.95
CA GLN A 599 -8.17 38.01 29.33
C GLN A 599 -8.80 36.67 29.76
N ASP A 600 -9.60 36.06 28.89
CA ASP A 600 -10.15 34.72 29.12
C ASP A 600 -9.06 33.64 29.20
N LEU A 601 -8.02 33.76 28.37
CA LEU A 601 -6.85 32.88 28.42
C LEU A 601 -6.08 33.05 29.73
N LEU A 602 -5.83 34.30 30.15
CA LEU A 602 -5.13 34.61 31.40
C LEU A 602 -5.88 34.03 32.60
N LYS A 603 -7.20 34.20 32.65
CA LYS A 603 -8.05 33.65 33.72
C LYS A 603 -7.92 32.12 33.81
N LYS A 604 -7.96 31.41 32.67
CA LYS A 604 -7.77 29.96 32.64
C LYS A 604 -6.37 29.53 33.07
N GLN A 605 -5.34 30.31 32.71
CA GLN A 605 -3.97 30.05 33.14
C GLN A 605 -3.81 30.22 34.66
N GLU A 606 -4.43 31.26 35.25
CA GLU A 606 -4.45 31.50 36.69
C GLU A 606 -5.22 30.42 37.45
N GLU A 607 -6.38 29.99 36.95
CA GLU A 607 -7.15 28.87 37.52
C GLU A 607 -6.35 27.55 37.51
N LEU A 608 -5.63 27.27 36.42
CA LEU A 608 -4.76 26.09 36.32
C LEU A 608 -3.56 26.18 37.28
N LEU A 609 -2.99 27.38 37.47
CA LEU A 609 -1.92 27.60 38.44
C LEU A 609 -2.41 27.33 39.87
N ASP A 610 -3.59 27.83 40.24
CA ASP A 610 -4.18 27.59 41.57
C ASP A 610 -4.50 26.11 41.80
N LEU A 611 -5.06 25.43 40.80
CA LEU A 611 -5.28 23.97 40.82
C LEU A 611 -3.96 23.21 41.04
N TYR A 612 -2.90 23.61 40.34
CA TYR A 612 -1.58 23.00 40.47
C TYR A 612 -0.97 23.23 41.86
N MET A 613 -1.03 24.46 42.38
CA MET A 613 -0.52 24.80 43.72
C MET A 613 -1.29 24.07 44.84
N THR A 614 -2.61 23.92 44.68
CA THR A 614 -3.45 23.14 45.60
C THR A 614 -3.11 21.65 45.55
N HIS A 615 -2.87 21.10 44.35
CA HIS A 615 -2.44 19.71 44.20
C HIS A 615 -1.04 19.45 44.78
N ARG A 616 -0.12 20.41 44.65
CA ARG A 616 1.21 20.32 45.26
C ARG A 616 1.15 20.33 46.78
N SER A 617 0.38 21.26 47.37
CA SER A 617 0.17 21.33 48.83
C SER A 617 -0.42 20.03 49.41
N THR A 618 -1.37 19.41 48.71
CA THR A 618 -1.97 18.13 49.14
C THR A 618 -1.00 16.95 49.01
N LYS A 619 -0.10 16.97 48.02
CA LYS A 619 0.96 15.96 47.82
C LYS A 619 2.07 16.08 48.89
N GLU A 620 2.43 17.30 49.27
CA GLU A 620 3.38 17.59 50.36
C GLU A 620 2.79 17.25 51.74
N ALA A 621 1.48 17.39 51.94
CA ALA A 621 0.80 16.94 53.15
C ALA A 621 0.80 15.40 53.27
N ALA A 622 0.49 14.70 52.16
CA ALA A 622 0.44 13.23 52.10
C ALA A 622 1.82 12.55 52.26
N SER A 623 2.93 13.24 51.92
CA SER A 623 4.29 12.72 52.12
C SER A 623 4.81 12.91 53.55
N SER A 624 4.14 13.73 54.38
CA SER A 624 4.51 13.99 55.78
C SER A 624 3.86 13.05 56.81
N GLU A 625 2.81 12.31 56.43
CA GLU A 625 2.16 11.30 57.27
C GLU A 625 2.61 9.86 56.90
N GLY A 626 3.77 9.46 57.45
CA GLY A 626 3.92 8.15 58.09
C GLY A 626 4.13 6.89 57.24
N SER A 627 5.40 6.51 57.10
CA SER A 627 5.88 5.15 56.86
C SER A 627 5.61 4.16 58.03
N SER A 628 5.31 2.89 57.68
CA SER A 628 5.62 1.58 58.35
C SER A 628 4.41 0.70 58.75
N PRO A 629 4.54 -0.62 58.95
CA PRO A 629 4.96 -1.68 58.02
C PRO A 629 3.89 -2.79 57.83
N ALA A 630 4.17 -3.73 56.93
CA ALA A 630 3.33 -4.86 56.55
C ALA A 630 2.72 -5.67 57.72
N LEU A 631 1.46 -6.10 57.58
CA LEU A 631 0.92 -7.28 58.25
C LEU A 631 -0.22 -7.94 57.45
N ALA A 632 -0.20 -9.26 57.54
CA ALA A 632 -0.99 -10.22 56.79
C ALA A 632 -2.45 -10.37 57.26
N ALA A 633 -3.18 -11.14 56.44
CA ALA A 633 -4.33 -11.97 56.75
C ALA A 633 -5.74 -11.39 56.54
N ARG A 634 -6.47 -12.08 55.63
CA ARG A 634 -7.87 -12.58 55.66
C ARG A 634 -8.94 -11.68 56.32
N VAL A 635 -10.18 -11.55 55.84
CA VAL A 635 -11.27 -12.52 55.57
C VAL A 635 -12.42 -11.71 54.87
N PRO A 636 -13.68 -12.20 54.73
CA PRO A 636 -14.33 -12.94 53.65
C PRO A 636 -15.28 -12.11 52.73
N LEU A 637 -15.82 -12.77 51.70
CA LEU A 637 -17.07 -12.40 51.00
C LEU A 637 -18.26 -12.23 51.98
N PRO A 638 -19.27 -11.41 51.63
CA PRO A 638 -20.64 -11.71 52.01
C PRO A 638 -21.61 -11.76 50.81
N GLU A 639 -22.49 -12.75 50.89
CA GLU A 639 -23.67 -12.96 50.06
C GLU A 639 -24.79 -11.94 50.35
N GLY A 640 -25.59 -11.68 49.31
CA GLY A 640 -27.03 -11.38 49.25
C GLY A 640 -27.78 -10.67 50.39
N GLY A 641 -28.52 -9.60 50.03
CA GLY A 641 -29.67 -9.12 50.83
C GLY A 641 -30.33 -7.86 50.26
N ASN A 642 -31.54 -8.00 49.73
CA ASN A 642 -32.43 -6.96 49.18
C ASN A 642 -32.83 -5.85 50.18
N ALA A 643 -32.88 -4.59 49.72
CA ALA A 643 -33.91 -3.60 50.09
C ALA A 643 -33.87 -2.37 49.14
N SER A 644 -35.03 -1.79 48.84
CA SER A 644 -35.25 -0.48 48.19
C SER A 644 -36.44 0.21 48.89
N PRO A 645 -36.75 1.50 48.65
CA PRO A 645 -36.00 2.76 48.83
C PRO A 645 -36.78 3.75 49.77
N PRO A 646 -36.43 5.06 49.87
CA PRO A 646 -37.12 6.05 49.01
C PRO A 646 -36.29 7.29 48.56
N ALA A 647 -36.93 8.07 47.69
CA ALA A 647 -36.45 9.11 46.76
C ALA A 647 -36.03 10.48 47.35
N GLY A 648 -35.22 11.24 46.59
CA GLY A 648 -35.08 12.70 46.77
C GLY A 648 -34.01 13.49 45.97
N ARG A 649 -34.15 13.63 44.64
CA ARG A 649 -33.75 14.81 43.78
C ARG A 649 -32.24 15.26 43.69
N PRO A 650 -31.81 16.16 42.76
CA PRO A 650 -31.41 15.82 41.38
C PRO A 650 -30.04 16.41 40.89
N MET A 651 -29.58 15.90 39.73
CA MET A 651 -28.61 16.46 38.75
C MET A 651 -27.23 16.95 39.20
N GLU A 652 -26.17 16.35 38.60
CA GLU A 652 -25.19 17.12 37.83
C GLU A 652 -24.48 16.28 36.76
N ARG A 653 -24.25 16.91 35.60
CA ARG A 653 -23.75 16.31 34.36
C ARG A 653 -22.22 16.22 34.39
N SER A 654 -21.66 15.02 34.30
CA SER A 654 -20.22 14.84 34.03
C SER A 654 -19.93 15.10 32.54
N ILE A 655 -19.35 16.26 32.24
CA ILE A 655 -18.77 16.57 30.93
C ILE A 655 -17.36 15.95 30.86
N SER A 656 -17.18 15.00 29.95
CA SER A 656 -15.87 14.45 29.59
C SER A 656 -15.04 15.46 28.81
N VAL A 657 -13.95 15.96 29.40
CA VAL A 657 -12.94 16.77 28.68
C VAL A 657 -11.89 15.81 28.13
N ASN A 658 -11.98 15.52 26.84
CA ASN A 658 -10.87 14.95 26.07
C ASN A 658 -10.98 15.48 24.64
N LYS A 659 -10.28 16.59 24.37
CA LYS A 659 -9.90 17.08 23.04
C LYS A 659 -9.08 18.36 23.20
N LEU A 660 -7.79 18.29 22.87
CA LEU A 660 -7.04 19.27 22.06
C LEU A 660 -5.54 18.90 22.12
N ALA A 661 -5.16 17.92 21.31
CA ALA A 661 -3.78 17.81 20.84
C ALA A 661 -3.67 18.61 19.54
N ALA A 662 -2.63 19.44 19.49
CA ALA A 662 -2.38 20.50 18.54
C ALA A 662 -1.98 20.02 17.13
N HIS A 663 -2.29 20.85 16.15
CA HIS A 663 -1.56 20.94 14.87
C HIS A 663 -0.55 22.11 14.96
N PRO A 664 0.56 22.07 14.19
CA PRO A 664 1.76 22.89 14.37
C PRO A 664 1.78 24.17 13.52
N ASP A 665 2.83 24.97 13.76
CA ASP A 665 3.41 26.03 12.92
C ASP A 665 2.59 27.31 12.67
N LEU A 666 3.06 28.41 13.30
CA LEU A 666 3.17 29.76 12.72
C LEU A 666 3.92 30.72 13.67
N LEU A 667 4.88 31.48 13.10
CA LEU A 667 5.69 32.61 13.63
C LEU A 667 6.98 32.23 14.38
N ALA A 668 8.19 32.74 14.10
CA ALA A 668 8.77 33.63 13.08
C ALA A 668 10.32 33.51 13.17
N GLY A 669 11.09 33.60 12.06
CA GLY A 669 11.88 34.80 11.68
C GLY A 669 13.27 34.87 12.34
N SER A 670 14.37 34.51 11.66
CA SER A 670 15.19 35.33 10.74
C SER A 670 16.28 36.23 11.37
N HIS A 671 17.54 35.79 11.27
CA HIS A 671 18.78 36.58 11.17
C HIS A 671 19.68 35.77 10.19
N SER A 672 20.35 36.26 9.15
CA SER A 672 21.06 37.52 8.86
C SER A 672 21.41 37.57 7.33
N PRO A 673 22.41 38.35 6.84
CA PRO A 673 22.29 39.55 5.99
C PRO A 673 22.44 39.34 4.47
N ARG A 674 21.95 40.30 3.67
CA ARG A 674 22.10 40.36 2.20
C ARG A 674 23.38 41.10 1.77
N PRO A 675 24.05 40.66 0.69
CA PRO A 675 24.95 41.50 -0.09
C PRO A 675 24.23 42.17 -1.27
N ILE A 676 24.76 43.33 -1.63
CA ILE A 676 24.38 44.24 -2.70
C ILE A 676 24.88 43.69 -4.05
N MET A 677 24.03 43.63 -5.08
CA MET A 677 24.50 43.62 -6.47
C MET A 677 23.63 44.50 -7.39
N LYS A 678 24.35 45.30 -8.18
CA LYS A 678 23.89 46.29 -9.15
C LYS A 678 23.30 45.63 -10.41
N LYS A 679 22.35 46.32 -11.05
CA LYS A 679 21.97 46.13 -12.46
C LYS A 679 23.13 46.49 -13.41
N PRO A 680 23.09 45.99 -14.65
CA PRO A 680 23.45 46.81 -15.80
C PRO A 680 22.32 46.98 -16.82
N ASN A 681 22.43 48.09 -17.55
CA ASN A 681 21.59 48.63 -18.60
C ASN A 681 21.76 47.94 -19.95
N ASP A 682 20.80 48.23 -20.83
CA ASP A 682 20.89 48.42 -22.29
C ASP A 682 22.29 48.45 -22.92
N ALA A 683 22.49 47.53 -23.89
CA ALA A 683 23.02 47.75 -25.25
C ALA A 683 22.86 46.45 -26.05
#